data_AF-A0A2G9MDD1-F1
#
_entry.id   AF-A0A2G9MDD1-F1
#
_cell.length_a   1.000
_cell.length_b   1.000
_cell.length_c   1.000
_cell.angle_alpha   90.00
_cell.angle_beta   90.00
_cell.angle_gamma   90.00
#
_symmetry.space_group_name_H-M   'P 1'
#
loop_
_entity.id
_entity.type
_entity.pdbx_description
1 polymer ?
#
loop_
_entity_poly.entity_id
_entity_poly.type
_entity_poly.pdbx_seq_one_letter_code
_entity_poly.pdbx_strand_id
1 'polypeptide(L)'
;MNKPNDVIGLGNTLMDFMIDVNDDILTDFGLQKGEMHLVDEIKAKELLTKIHLYNLHVETVPGGSSANTVKGVAFLGGKTIMCGKVGYDEHGQHYINEMQKFGMTSRIGKYPLTTAHSLTLITPDTERTFSVHLGAAVELSKDDIREDDIQQSKILHIEAYQLEGKTKETVLHAIELAKKHNTLVSIDLADPALIRRNKEFFTELVKNSIDIIFLNEKEAKEFTGLEEEEALNHVSQYVKIAVVKLGKEGSLIHDGKTITKINSVKANAIDTTGAGDTFAAGFLYGYCNGWDTKRSGDLGSLFAARVVEQKGVGLKGLDKEKIKNPHKNIKIGIIGGSGLYNPAIVLDSYDITVETPYGKPSSPLKVGKIQDVDVVLLSRHGRDHSIPPTQVNYRANIHALKKQGCTHIIATTACGSLRKDIGRGDFVILDQFIDFTKHRKITFHEEFPNGKIVHTPMAEPFAHSSRNILIDTCTKLGLKHHTQGTVITIEGPRFSTKAESKMFRAWGADVINMSIAPEVTLANEAGIPYAAVAMSTDYDCLFDDVPSVLWEDVLKVFDENVSNVISLLTTAIPNIGKESYEKKFEHKNAEFDLKSTIRTVPHWPKQGVMFRDITTLLQNPNAFKYVIQKFKERYQNTNITKIAGIDSRGFIFGSVLARELHLPFVLIRKKGKLPPKVISQEYQLEYGIDTVEINEDAINQDDIVLIIDDLIALGGTAHAACTLIEKCGGHVHELAVVIELSDLKGREKLYNYPLFSLVTFEGD
;
A
#
# COMPACT_ATOMS: atom_id res chain seq x y z
N MET A 1 6.12 -2.45 -26.31
CA MET A 1 5.33 -3.45 -25.57
C MET A 1 3.90 -2.94 -25.28
N ASN A 2 3.17 -2.41 -26.27
CA ASN A 2 1.80 -1.90 -26.03
C ASN A 2 0.76 -3.00 -26.25
N LYS A 3 0.88 -4.08 -25.48
CA LYS A 3 -0.10 -5.17 -25.44
C LYS A 3 -0.89 -5.06 -24.13
N PRO A 4 -2.22 -5.27 -24.14
CA PRO A 4 -3.08 -5.01 -22.99
C PRO A 4 -2.87 -6.00 -21.83
N ASN A 5 -2.41 -7.22 -22.11
CA ASN A 5 -2.12 -8.23 -21.10
C ASN A 5 -0.60 -8.36 -20.90
N ASP A 6 -0.19 -8.53 -19.65
CA ASP A 6 1.21 -8.69 -19.29
C ASP A 6 1.66 -10.13 -19.52
N VAL A 7 1.00 -11.10 -18.88
CA VAL A 7 1.40 -12.52 -18.93
C VAL A 7 0.19 -13.41 -19.19
N ILE A 8 0.29 -14.27 -20.21
CA ILE A 8 -0.59 -15.43 -20.39
C ILE A 8 0.15 -16.70 -19.95
N GLY A 9 -0.45 -17.47 -19.06
CA GLY A 9 0.09 -18.73 -18.57
C GLY A 9 -0.59 -19.94 -19.18
N LEU A 10 0.21 -20.94 -19.55
CA LEU A 10 -0.25 -22.31 -19.74
C LEU A 10 0.40 -23.16 -18.66
N GLY A 11 -0.38 -23.98 -17.97
CA GLY A 11 0.10 -24.81 -16.87
C GLY A 11 -0.84 -25.96 -16.55
N ASN A 12 -0.34 -26.96 -15.86
CA ASN A 12 -1.19 -27.99 -15.26
C ASN A 12 -2.00 -27.36 -14.13
N THR A 13 -3.31 -27.22 -14.33
CA THR A 13 -4.23 -26.70 -13.30
C THR A 13 -4.48 -27.79 -12.26
N LEU A 14 -3.67 -27.75 -11.21
CA LEU A 14 -3.51 -28.82 -10.23
C LEU A 14 -3.84 -28.33 -8.83
N MET A 15 -4.63 -29.10 -8.07
CA MET A 15 -4.90 -28.85 -6.66
C MET A 15 -3.85 -29.50 -5.76
N ASP A 16 -3.20 -28.73 -4.90
CA ASP A 16 -2.31 -29.26 -3.87
C ASP A 16 -3.13 -29.65 -2.64
N PHE A 17 -3.03 -30.91 -2.24
CA PHE A 17 -3.62 -31.47 -1.04
C PHE A 17 -2.49 -31.68 -0.02
N MET A 18 -2.35 -30.76 0.92
CA MET A 18 -1.33 -30.80 1.96
C MET A 18 -1.82 -31.62 3.15
N ILE A 19 -1.04 -32.62 3.53
CA ILE A 19 -1.42 -33.63 4.51
C ILE A 19 -0.20 -33.94 5.37
N ASP A 20 -0.31 -33.72 6.68
CA ASP A 20 0.75 -34.09 7.61
C ASP A 20 0.64 -35.60 7.92
N VAL A 21 1.74 -36.33 7.76
CA VAL A 21 1.81 -37.81 7.91
C VAL A 21 3.06 -38.24 8.67
N ASN A 22 3.06 -39.45 9.21
CA ASN A 22 4.26 -40.09 9.77
C ASN A 22 4.88 -41.07 8.76
N ASP A 23 6.15 -41.44 8.95
CA ASP A 23 6.88 -42.35 8.06
C ASP A 23 6.17 -43.70 7.87
N ASP A 24 5.48 -44.21 8.90
CA ASP A 24 4.71 -45.46 8.82
C ASP A 24 3.53 -45.36 7.84
N ILE A 25 2.86 -44.19 7.80
CA ILE A 25 1.73 -43.93 6.90
C ILE A 25 2.24 -43.80 5.45
N LEU A 26 3.36 -43.12 5.23
CA LEU A 26 4.02 -43.06 3.92
C LEU A 26 4.35 -44.47 3.39
N THR A 27 4.88 -45.31 4.27
CA THR A 27 5.19 -46.70 3.94
C THR A 27 3.92 -47.49 3.56
N ASP A 28 2.82 -47.35 4.31
CA ASP A 28 1.54 -47.98 3.97
C ASP A 28 0.99 -47.47 2.62
N PHE A 29 1.20 -46.20 2.30
CA PHE A 29 0.78 -45.62 1.01
C PHE A 29 1.60 -46.19 -0.16
N GLY A 30 2.75 -46.80 0.13
CA GLY A 30 3.68 -47.34 -0.85
C GLY A 30 4.45 -46.24 -1.58
N LEU A 31 4.71 -45.12 -0.89
CA LEU A 31 5.42 -43.96 -1.45
C LEU A 31 6.80 -43.84 -0.81
N GLN A 32 7.80 -43.61 -1.65
CA GLN A 32 9.17 -43.38 -1.19
C GLN A 32 9.33 -41.93 -0.73
N LYS A 33 9.80 -41.74 0.49
CA LYS A 33 9.99 -40.42 1.12
C LYS A 33 10.90 -39.52 0.27
N GLY A 34 10.50 -38.26 0.13
CA GLY A 34 11.29 -37.23 -0.57
C GLY A 34 11.17 -37.24 -2.10
N GLU A 35 10.43 -38.20 -2.67
CA GLU A 35 10.28 -38.34 -4.12
C GLU A 35 8.93 -37.83 -4.64
N MET A 36 8.87 -37.59 -5.95
CA MET A 36 7.63 -37.30 -6.68
C MET A 36 7.21 -38.53 -7.49
N HIS A 37 6.00 -39.00 -7.22
CA HIS A 37 5.40 -40.16 -7.84
C HIS A 37 4.27 -39.72 -8.77
N LEU A 38 4.40 -39.95 -10.07
CA LEU A 38 3.30 -39.77 -11.01
C LEU A 38 2.38 -41.01 -10.95
N VAL A 39 1.11 -40.81 -10.62
CA VAL A 39 0.16 -41.92 -10.39
C VAL A 39 -1.04 -41.87 -11.35
N ASP A 40 -1.53 -43.05 -11.71
CA ASP A 40 -2.77 -43.20 -12.47
C ASP A 40 -4.02 -42.96 -11.61
N GLU A 41 -5.19 -42.99 -12.24
CA GLU A 41 -6.47 -42.73 -11.56
C GLU A 41 -6.79 -43.79 -10.50
N ILE A 42 -6.38 -45.04 -10.70
CA ILE A 42 -6.64 -46.15 -9.78
C ILE A 42 -5.85 -45.92 -8.49
N LYS A 43 -4.54 -45.68 -8.62
CA LYS A 43 -3.66 -45.43 -7.47
C LYS A 43 -4.01 -44.12 -6.76
N ALA A 44 -4.39 -43.07 -7.51
CA ALA A 44 -4.86 -41.82 -6.92
C ALA A 44 -6.11 -42.03 -6.04
N LYS A 45 -7.11 -42.77 -6.53
CA LYS A 45 -8.32 -43.11 -5.76
C LYS A 45 -8.01 -43.99 -4.55
N GLU A 46 -7.09 -44.94 -4.68
CA GLU A 46 -6.61 -45.76 -3.55
C GLU A 46 -6.03 -44.87 -2.45
N LEU A 47 -5.13 -43.95 -2.79
CA LEU A 47 -4.49 -43.03 -1.84
C LEU A 47 -5.50 -42.11 -1.17
N LEU A 48 -6.43 -41.50 -1.93
CA LEU A 48 -7.50 -40.66 -1.37
C LEU A 48 -8.41 -41.46 -0.42
N THR A 49 -8.69 -42.73 -0.74
CA THR A 49 -9.47 -43.62 0.14
C THR A 49 -8.70 -43.90 1.43
N LYS A 50 -7.40 -44.18 1.35
CA LYS A 50 -6.55 -44.37 2.54
C LYS A 50 -6.52 -43.12 3.41
N ILE A 51 -6.33 -41.94 2.83
CA ILE A 51 -6.36 -40.65 3.54
C ILE A 51 -7.65 -40.50 4.35
N HIS A 52 -8.80 -40.85 3.76
CA HIS A 52 -10.09 -40.84 4.45
C HIS A 52 -10.16 -41.88 5.58
N LEU A 53 -9.69 -43.12 5.35
CA LEU A 53 -9.69 -44.19 6.35
C LEU A 53 -8.79 -43.88 7.56
N TYR A 54 -7.65 -43.23 7.34
CA TYR A 54 -6.76 -42.75 8.40
C TYR A 54 -7.27 -41.46 9.08
N ASN A 55 -8.40 -40.90 8.61
CA ASN A 55 -8.99 -39.66 9.10
C ASN A 55 -7.98 -38.49 9.15
N LEU A 56 -7.15 -38.39 8.11
CA LEU A 56 -6.13 -37.35 8.01
C LEU A 56 -6.75 -36.01 7.59
N HIS A 57 -6.25 -34.93 8.18
CA HIS A 57 -6.64 -33.58 7.77
C HIS A 57 -6.02 -33.25 6.40
N VAL A 58 -6.85 -32.73 5.49
CA VAL A 58 -6.41 -32.32 4.15
C VAL A 58 -6.66 -30.84 3.99
N GLU A 59 -5.58 -30.07 3.84
CA GLU A 59 -5.66 -28.68 3.42
C GLU A 59 -5.54 -28.62 1.89
N THR A 60 -6.48 -27.93 1.22
CA THR A 60 -6.52 -27.86 -0.25
C THR A 60 -6.20 -26.46 -0.73
N VAL A 61 -5.27 -26.35 -1.69
CA VAL A 61 -4.81 -25.07 -2.25
C VAL A 61 -4.66 -25.22 -3.77
N PRO A 62 -5.14 -24.26 -4.58
CA PRO A 62 -4.82 -24.24 -6.01
C PRO A 62 -3.32 -24.06 -6.24
N GLY A 63 -2.72 -25.06 -6.89
CA GLY A 63 -1.31 -25.13 -7.25
C GLY A 63 -1.07 -25.12 -8.76
N GLY A 64 0.05 -25.74 -9.17
CA GLY A 64 0.60 -25.67 -10.53
C GLY A 64 1.62 -24.54 -10.66
N SER A 65 2.84 -24.83 -11.13
CA SER A 65 3.96 -23.88 -11.11
C SER A 65 3.68 -22.67 -12.00
N SER A 66 3.30 -22.90 -13.26
CA SER A 66 2.91 -21.80 -14.16
C SER A 66 1.72 -21.00 -13.62
N ALA A 67 0.72 -21.66 -13.02
CA ALA A 67 -0.41 -20.99 -12.41
C ALA A 67 0.00 -20.12 -11.22
N ASN A 68 0.92 -20.59 -10.37
CA ASN A 68 1.47 -19.83 -9.25
C ASN A 68 2.25 -18.60 -9.72
N THR A 69 3.05 -18.73 -10.78
CA THR A 69 3.77 -17.59 -11.38
C THR A 69 2.78 -16.54 -11.88
N VAL A 70 1.77 -16.95 -12.65
CA VAL A 70 0.78 -16.04 -13.26
C VAL A 70 -0.10 -15.39 -12.19
N LYS A 71 -0.48 -16.16 -11.15
CA LYS A 71 -1.16 -15.69 -9.94
C LYS A 71 -0.32 -14.66 -9.18
N GLY A 72 0.99 -14.88 -9.08
CA GLY A 72 1.93 -13.93 -8.49
C GLY A 72 2.01 -12.61 -9.27
N VAL A 73 2.03 -12.66 -10.60
CA VAL A 73 2.01 -11.46 -11.44
C VAL A 73 0.69 -10.69 -11.25
N ALA A 74 -0.44 -11.39 -11.20
CA ALA A 74 -1.75 -10.81 -10.92
C ALA A 74 -1.81 -10.15 -9.53
N PHE A 75 -1.28 -10.83 -8.52
CA PHE A 75 -1.16 -10.30 -7.16
C PHE A 75 -0.39 -8.98 -7.14
N LEU A 76 0.70 -8.84 -7.89
CA LEU A 76 1.46 -7.59 -8.03
C LEU A 76 0.72 -6.50 -8.83
N GLY A 77 -0.39 -6.84 -9.48
CA GLY A 77 -1.26 -5.95 -10.24
C GLY A 77 -1.04 -5.99 -11.75
N GLY A 78 -0.33 -7.01 -12.25
CA GLY A 78 -0.24 -7.26 -13.69
C GLY A 78 -1.55 -7.83 -14.22
N LYS A 79 -1.83 -7.59 -15.50
CA LYS A 79 -3.00 -8.15 -16.19
C LYS A 79 -2.65 -9.52 -16.74
N THR A 80 -3.32 -10.56 -16.27
CA THR A 80 -2.95 -11.94 -16.63
C THR A 80 -4.12 -12.78 -17.14
N ILE A 81 -3.76 -13.79 -17.92
CA ILE A 81 -4.66 -14.81 -18.45
C ILE A 81 -4.10 -16.18 -18.04
N MET A 82 -4.97 -17.10 -17.58
CA MET A 82 -4.57 -18.47 -17.28
C MET A 82 -5.35 -19.47 -18.13
N CYS A 83 -4.63 -20.31 -18.88
CA CYS A 83 -5.17 -21.39 -19.70
C CYS A 83 -4.85 -22.76 -19.09
N GLY A 84 -5.86 -23.63 -18.98
CA GLY A 84 -5.70 -24.96 -18.41
C GLY A 84 -7.01 -25.76 -18.46
N LYS A 85 -7.02 -26.95 -17.85
CA LYS A 85 -8.23 -27.79 -17.76
C LYS A 85 -8.40 -28.45 -16.41
N VAL A 86 -9.60 -28.31 -15.86
CA VAL A 86 -10.01 -28.95 -14.61
C VAL A 86 -11.14 -29.94 -14.85
N GLY A 87 -11.46 -30.75 -13.84
CA GLY A 87 -12.60 -31.66 -13.88
C GLY A 87 -13.94 -30.93 -13.71
N TYR A 88 -15.03 -31.68 -13.86
CA TYR A 88 -16.38 -31.20 -13.49
C TYR A 88 -16.65 -31.22 -11.98
N ASP A 89 -15.69 -31.68 -11.18
CA ASP A 89 -15.80 -31.79 -9.73
C ASP A 89 -15.70 -30.44 -8.99
N GLU A 90 -15.96 -30.50 -7.69
CA GLU A 90 -15.92 -29.33 -6.79
C GLU A 90 -14.53 -28.69 -6.71
N HIS A 91 -13.47 -29.50 -6.80
CA HIS A 91 -12.09 -29.04 -6.81
C HIS A 91 -11.80 -28.20 -8.03
N GLY A 92 -12.29 -28.59 -9.21
CA GLY A 92 -12.16 -27.81 -10.43
C GLY A 92 -12.89 -26.48 -10.35
N GLN A 93 -14.10 -26.48 -9.78
CA GLN A 93 -14.84 -25.23 -9.55
C GLN A 93 -14.13 -24.32 -8.53
N HIS A 94 -13.61 -24.89 -7.44
CA HIS A 94 -12.83 -24.16 -6.44
C HIS A 94 -11.59 -23.53 -7.06
N TYR A 95 -10.83 -24.28 -7.87
CA TYR A 95 -9.65 -23.79 -8.57
C TYR A 95 -9.96 -22.55 -9.43
N ILE A 96 -11.03 -22.61 -10.24
CA ILE A 96 -11.45 -21.48 -11.10
C ILE A 96 -11.81 -20.25 -10.25
N ASN A 97 -12.59 -20.44 -9.19
CA ASN A 97 -13.05 -19.36 -8.32
C ASN A 97 -11.87 -18.66 -7.64
N GLU A 98 -10.89 -19.41 -7.15
CA GLU A 98 -9.70 -18.85 -6.51
C GLU A 98 -8.86 -18.02 -7.49
N MET A 99 -8.63 -18.52 -8.72
CA MET A 99 -7.90 -17.75 -9.74
C MET A 99 -8.59 -16.42 -10.08
N GLN A 100 -9.92 -16.43 -10.16
CA GLN A 100 -10.70 -15.21 -10.43
C GLN A 100 -10.61 -14.18 -9.29
N LYS A 101 -10.44 -14.59 -8.03
CA LYS A 101 -10.27 -13.66 -6.90
C LYS A 101 -9.02 -12.78 -7.03
N PHE A 102 -8.00 -13.24 -7.75
CA PHE A 102 -6.79 -12.46 -8.03
C PHE A 102 -6.94 -11.51 -9.24
N GLY A 103 -8.15 -11.38 -9.81
CA GLY A 103 -8.41 -10.52 -10.97
C GLY A 103 -7.89 -11.09 -12.29
N MET A 104 -7.58 -12.39 -12.32
CA MET A 104 -7.08 -13.07 -13.52
C MET A 104 -8.20 -13.36 -14.50
N THR A 105 -7.91 -13.24 -15.79
CA THR A 105 -8.82 -13.73 -16.83
C THR A 105 -8.69 -15.25 -16.93
N SER A 106 -9.74 -15.98 -16.59
CA SER A 106 -9.74 -17.44 -16.66
C SER A 106 -10.11 -17.94 -18.06
N ARG A 107 -9.24 -18.76 -18.64
CA ARG A 107 -9.45 -19.61 -19.83
C ARG A 107 -9.31 -21.08 -19.44
N ILE A 108 -9.77 -21.42 -18.25
CA ILE A 108 -9.72 -22.79 -17.72
C ILE A 108 -10.96 -23.54 -18.19
N GLY A 109 -10.76 -24.53 -19.06
CA GLY A 109 -11.81 -25.42 -19.54
C GLY A 109 -12.17 -26.50 -18.51
N LYS A 110 -13.30 -27.17 -18.72
CA LYS A 110 -13.69 -28.36 -17.95
C LYS A 110 -13.66 -29.61 -18.82
N TYR A 111 -13.36 -30.77 -18.23
CA TYR A 111 -13.30 -32.06 -18.93
C TYR A 111 -13.88 -33.18 -18.04
N PRO A 112 -14.45 -34.26 -18.61
CA PRO A 112 -15.02 -35.38 -17.84
C PRO A 112 -13.97 -36.34 -17.25
N LEU A 113 -12.98 -35.77 -16.57
CA LEU A 113 -12.03 -36.47 -15.70
C LEU A 113 -11.99 -35.75 -14.34
N THR A 114 -11.32 -36.34 -13.36
CA THR A 114 -11.05 -35.68 -12.08
C THR A 114 -10.11 -34.48 -12.28
N THR A 115 -10.28 -33.44 -11.47
CA THR A 115 -9.31 -32.34 -11.42
C THR A 115 -7.96 -32.88 -10.99
N ALA A 116 -6.90 -32.43 -11.68
CA ALA A 116 -5.53 -32.81 -11.35
C ALA A 116 -5.23 -32.45 -9.89
N HIS A 117 -4.53 -33.31 -9.17
CA HIS A 117 -4.16 -33.07 -7.78
C HIS A 117 -2.80 -33.64 -7.44
N SER A 118 -2.12 -32.97 -6.51
CA SER A 118 -0.87 -33.40 -5.90
C SER A 118 -1.10 -33.63 -4.41
N LEU A 119 -0.93 -34.86 -3.96
CA LEU A 119 -0.86 -35.16 -2.54
C LEU A 119 0.53 -34.75 -2.05
N THR A 120 0.59 -33.68 -1.27
CA THR A 120 1.82 -33.21 -0.62
C THR A 120 1.84 -33.75 0.81
N LEU A 121 2.56 -34.85 0.99
CA LEU A 121 2.65 -35.59 2.25
C LEU A 121 3.87 -35.09 3.02
N ILE A 122 3.63 -34.48 4.18
CA ILE A 122 4.64 -33.75 4.98
C ILE A 122 4.95 -34.55 6.25
N THR A 123 6.21 -34.94 6.43
CA THR A 123 6.66 -35.65 7.63
C THR A 123 7.12 -34.69 8.73
N PRO A 124 7.25 -35.15 10.00
CA PRO A 124 7.65 -34.29 11.13
C PRO A 124 9.02 -33.61 10.97
N ASP A 125 9.91 -34.18 10.16
CA ASP A 125 11.19 -33.58 9.77
C ASP A 125 11.09 -32.59 8.60
N THR A 126 9.86 -32.23 8.21
CA THR A 126 9.50 -31.28 7.14
C THR A 126 9.82 -31.74 5.72
N GLU A 127 10.29 -32.98 5.54
CA GLU A 127 10.47 -33.57 4.22
C GLU A 127 9.12 -33.80 3.53
N ARG A 128 9.09 -33.64 2.19
CA ARG A 128 7.87 -33.71 1.39
C ARG A 128 7.94 -34.83 0.39
N THR A 129 6.88 -35.61 0.32
CA THR A 129 6.68 -36.64 -0.70
C THR A 129 5.46 -36.26 -1.53
N PHE A 130 5.60 -36.30 -2.86
CA PHE A 130 4.54 -35.89 -3.77
C PHE A 130 3.95 -37.11 -4.47
N SER A 131 2.63 -37.17 -4.54
CA SER A 131 1.92 -38.11 -5.41
C SER A 131 0.98 -37.33 -6.32
N VAL A 132 1.30 -37.29 -7.61
CA VAL A 132 0.69 -36.41 -8.59
C VAL A 132 -0.20 -37.21 -9.53
N HIS A 133 -1.48 -36.86 -9.57
CA HIS A 133 -2.41 -37.33 -10.58
C HIS A 133 -2.79 -36.17 -11.50
N LEU A 134 -2.44 -36.27 -12.79
CA LEU A 134 -2.61 -35.16 -13.73
C LEU A 134 -4.04 -34.98 -14.26
N GLY A 135 -4.95 -35.94 -14.02
CA GLY A 135 -6.40 -35.81 -14.26
C GLY A 135 -6.78 -35.10 -15.56
N ALA A 136 -7.71 -34.14 -15.47
CA ALA A 136 -8.18 -33.33 -16.59
C ALA A 136 -7.10 -32.41 -17.21
N ALA A 137 -6.00 -32.11 -16.52
CA ALA A 137 -5.00 -31.17 -17.01
C ALA A 137 -4.27 -31.68 -18.27
N VAL A 138 -4.12 -33.00 -18.43
CA VAL A 138 -3.47 -33.59 -19.62
C VAL A 138 -4.30 -33.50 -20.89
N GLU A 139 -5.57 -33.11 -20.76
CA GLU A 139 -6.52 -33.03 -21.88
C GLU A 139 -6.58 -31.61 -22.47
N LEU A 140 -5.68 -30.71 -22.05
CA LEU A 140 -5.51 -29.39 -22.65
C LEU A 140 -5.10 -29.53 -24.13
N SER A 141 -5.93 -29.00 -25.02
CA SER A 141 -5.83 -29.18 -26.48
C SER A 141 -5.60 -27.86 -27.20
N LYS A 142 -5.27 -27.93 -28.50
CA LYS A 142 -5.06 -26.74 -29.34
C LYS A 142 -6.31 -25.84 -29.38
N ASP A 143 -7.51 -26.42 -29.32
CA ASP A 143 -8.78 -25.68 -29.34
C ASP A 143 -9.02 -24.83 -28.08
N ASP A 144 -8.33 -25.15 -26.98
CA ASP A 144 -8.40 -24.36 -25.75
C ASP A 144 -7.52 -23.10 -25.80
N ILE A 145 -6.62 -23.03 -26.80
CA ILE A 145 -5.68 -21.92 -26.97
C ILE A 145 -6.27 -20.88 -27.92
N ARG A 146 -6.57 -19.69 -27.40
CA ARG A 146 -7.07 -18.57 -28.20
C ARG A 146 -5.91 -17.73 -28.73
N GLU A 147 -5.80 -17.65 -30.05
CA GLU A 147 -4.75 -16.87 -30.72
C GLU A 147 -4.79 -15.39 -30.31
N ASP A 148 -5.98 -14.78 -30.19
CA ASP A 148 -6.15 -13.38 -29.77
C ASP A 148 -5.57 -13.12 -28.37
N ASP A 149 -5.74 -14.04 -27.43
CA ASP A 149 -5.23 -13.89 -26.06
C ASP A 149 -3.69 -13.91 -26.07
N ILE A 150 -3.06 -14.76 -26.90
CA ILE A 150 -1.60 -14.79 -27.08
C ILE A 150 -1.13 -13.51 -27.78
N GLN A 151 -1.80 -13.09 -28.85
CA GLN A 151 -1.45 -11.88 -29.59
C GLN A 151 -1.49 -10.63 -28.70
N GLN A 152 -2.46 -10.56 -27.79
CA GLN A 152 -2.66 -9.45 -26.86
C GLN A 152 -1.82 -9.52 -25.56
N SER A 153 -0.95 -10.52 -25.42
CA SER A 153 -0.10 -10.71 -24.24
C SER A 153 1.36 -10.37 -24.55
N LYS A 154 2.06 -9.70 -23.61
CA LYS A 154 3.49 -9.41 -23.76
C LYS A 154 4.34 -10.68 -23.66
N ILE A 155 3.98 -11.58 -22.74
CA ILE A 155 4.72 -12.81 -22.46
C ILE A 155 3.76 -14.01 -22.39
N LEU A 156 4.12 -15.10 -23.04
CA LEU A 156 3.60 -16.45 -22.83
C LEU A 156 4.52 -17.15 -21.82
N HIS A 157 4.02 -17.48 -20.64
CA HIS A 157 4.75 -18.24 -19.62
C HIS A 157 4.29 -19.69 -19.59
N ILE A 158 5.25 -20.61 -19.61
CA ILE A 158 5.02 -22.07 -19.63
C ILE A 158 5.95 -22.76 -18.63
N GLU A 159 5.58 -23.98 -18.25
CA GLU A 159 6.39 -24.87 -17.44
C GLU A 159 6.83 -26.10 -18.25
N ALA A 160 8.03 -26.61 -18.01
CA ALA A 160 8.56 -27.74 -18.77
C ALA A 160 7.74 -29.03 -18.60
N TYR A 161 7.02 -29.20 -17.49
CA TYR A 161 6.17 -30.39 -17.25
C TYR A 161 5.12 -30.62 -18.35
N GLN A 162 4.67 -29.57 -19.02
CA GLN A 162 3.67 -29.69 -20.10
C GLN A 162 4.28 -30.07 -21.45
N LEU A 163 5.61 -30.10 -21.57
CA LEU A 163 6.31 -30.48 -22.79
C LEU A 163 6.61 -31.99 -22.84
N GLU A 164 6.00 -32.76 -21.94
CA GLU A 164 6.00 -34.22 -21.90
C GLU A 164 4.55 -34.73 -21.98
N GLY A 165 4.33 -35.88 -22.62
CA GLY A 165 3.01 -36.49 -22.73
C GLY A 165 2.05 -35.76 -23.70
N LYS A 166 0.74 -35.83 -23.40
CA LYS A 166 -0.35 -35.43 -24.31
C LYS A 166 -0.40 -33.92 -24.62
N THR A 167 0.03 -33.08 -23.68
CA THR A 167 -0.08 -31.61 -23.80
C THR A 167 1.06 -30.99 -24.61
N LYS A 168 2.12 -31.76 -24.92
CA LYS A 168 3.31 -31.29 -25.64
C LYS A 168 2.96 -30.55 -26.94
N GLU A 169 2.14 -31.16 -27.78
CA GLU A 169 1.70 -30.58 -29.07
C GLU A 169 0.91 -29.29 -28.89
N THR A 170 0.12 -29.19 -27.82
CA THR A 170 -0.66 -27.99 -27.49
C THR A 170 0.26 -26.83 -27.07
N VAL A 171 1.27 -27.12 -26.24
CA VAL A 171 2.24 -26.09 -25.82
C VAL A 171 3.10 -25.63 -26.99
N LEU A 172 3.58 -26.56 -27.84
CA LEU A 172 4.33 -26.21 -29.05
C LEU A 172 3.51 -25.31 -30.00
N HIS A 173 2.20 -25.58 -30.12
CA HIS A 173 1.30 -24.71 -30.87
C HIS A 173 1.18 -23.31 -30.26
N ALA A 174 1.06 -23.18 -28.93
CA ALA A 174 1.04 -21.89 -28.26
C ALA A 174 2.36 -21.10 -28.46
N ILE A 175 3.50 -21.79 -28.43
CA ILE A 175 4.82 -21.20 -28.73
C ILE A 175 4.88 -20.70 -30.18
N GLU A 176 4.35 -21.46 -31.13
CA GLU A 176 4.26 -21.05 -32.54
C GLU A 176 3.42 -19.77 -32.70
N LEU A 177 2.25 -19.72 -32.06
CA LEU A 177 1.41 -18.53 -32.04
C LEU A 177 2.11 -17.34 -31.38
N ALA A 178 2.85 -17.56 -30.30
CA ALA A 178 3.60 -16.51 -29.63
C ALA A 178 4.67 -15.91 -30.56
N LYS A 179 5.42 -16.75 -31.26
CA LYS A 179 6.39 -16.33 -32.28
C LYS A 179 5.73 -15.54 -33.40
N LYS A 180 4.61 -16.05 -33.94
CA LYS A 180 3.83 -15.38 -35.00
C LYS A 180 3.45 -13.95 -34.62
N HIS A 181 3.13 -13.70 -33.35
CA HIS A 181 2.64 -12.41 -32.85
C HIS A 181 3.66 -11.59 -32.04
N ASN A 182 4.94 -11.95 -32.10
CA ASN A 182 6.00 -11.30 -31.31
C ASN A 182 5.66 -11.21 -29.80
N THR A 183 5.02 -12.24 -29.27
CA THR A 183 4.84 -12.46 -27.83
C THR A 183 6.08 -13.21 -27.34
N LEU A 184 6.72 -12.70 -26.28
CA LEU A 184 7.92 -13.35 -25.75
C LEU A 184 7.56 -14.67 -25.09
N VAL A 185 8.39 -15.69 -25.23
CA VAL A 185 8.17 -16.99 -24.61
C VAL A 185 9.07 -17.13 -23.38
N SER A 186 8.46 -17.33 -22.22
CA SER A 186 9.11 -17.57 -20.94
C SER A 186 8.89 -19.01 -20.49
N ILE A 187 9.95 -19.68 -20.04
CA ILE A 187 9.87 -21.06 -19.51
C ILE A 187 10.57 -21.18 -18.15
N ASP A 188 9.95 -21.92 -17.23
CA ASP A 188 10.65 -22.52 -16.08
C ASP A 188 10.87 -24.01 -16.35
N LEU A 189 12.12 -24.49 -16.25
CA LEU A 189 12.44 -25.89 -16.53
C LEU A 189 12.06 -26.86 -15.39
N ALA A 190 11.75 -26.33 -14.21
CA ALA A 190 11.09 -26.96 -13.07
C ALA A 190 11.71 -28.20 -12.40
N ASP A 191 12.28 -29.16 -13.15
CA ASP A 191 12.77 -30.43 -12.61
C ASP A 191 14.07 -30.92 -13.30
N PRO A 192 15.18 -31.07 -12.55
CA PRO A 192 16.42 -31.69 -13.03
C PRO A 192 16.23 -33.05 -13.71
N ALA A 193 15.36 -33.93 -13.19
CA ALA A 193 15.14 -35.25 -13.76
C ALA A 193 14.41 -35.19 -15.11
N LEU A 194 13.49 -34.22 -15.27
CA LEU A 194 12.81 -33.93 -16.53
C LEU A 194 13.77 -33.42 -17.59
N ILE A 195 14.67 -32.51 -17.20
CA ILE A 195 15.70 -31.97 -18.07
C ILE A 195 16.61 -33.10 -18.55
N ARG A 196 17.11 -33.95 -17.64
CA ARG A 196 18.04 -35.03 -17.97
C ARG A 196 17.47 -35.99 -19.02
N ARG A 197 16.22 -36.43 -18.85
CA ARG A 197 15.59 -37.40 -19.75
C ARG A 197 15.17 -36.82 -21.11
N ASN A 198 14.98 -35.50 -21.21
CA ASN A 198 14.56 -34.80 -22.43
C ASN A 198 15.59 -33.75 -22.91
N LYS A 199 16.88 -33.94 -22.60
CA LYS A 199 17.93 -32.92 -22.75
C LYS A 199 18.04 -32.35 -24.17
N GLU A 200 18.10 -33.21 -25.18
CA GLU A 200 18.21 -32.80 -26.58
C GLU A 200 17.03 -31.94 -27.02
N PHE A 201 15.82 -32.38 -26.66
CA PHE A 201 14.59 -31.65 -26.98
C PHE A 201 14.56 -30.26 -26.32
N PHE A 202 14.85 -30.16 -25.01
CA PHE A 202 14.87 -28.86 -24.34
C PHE A 202 15.98 -27.95 -24.88
N THR A 203 17.14 -28.51 -25.25
CA THR A 203 18.23 -27.74 -25.85
C THR A 203 17.79 -27.10 -27.17
N GLU A 204 17.15 -27.87 -28.05
CA GLU A 204 16.62 -27.35 -29.31
C GLU A 204 15.46 -26.39 -29.11
N LEU A 205 14.58 -26.66 -28.14
CA LEU A 205 13.47 -25.75 -27.84
C LEU A 205 13.97 -24.39 -27.37
N VAL A 206 14.91 -24.37 -26.41
CA VAL A 206 15.49 -23.15 -25.84
C VAL A 206 16.19 -22.33 -26.91
N LYS A 207 17.03 -22.97 -27.74
CA LYS A 207 17.75 -22.31 -28.83
C LYS A 207 16.83 -21.61 -29.84
N ASN A 208 15.72 -22.25 -30.17
CA ASN A 208 14.91 -21.83 -31.30
C ASN A 208 13.66 -21.04 -30.90
N SER A 209 13.24 -21.11 -29.63
CA SER A 209 11.87 -20.75 -29.26
C SER A 209 11.66 -20.03 -27.95
N ILE A 210 12.69 -19.91 -27.10
CA ILE A 210 12.56 -19.33 -25.77
C ILE A 210 13.26 -17.98 -25.72
N ASP A 211 12.59 -16.98 -25.16
CA ASP A 211 13.15 -15.65 -24.94
C ASP A 211 13.65 -15.46 -23.50
N ILE A 212 12.94 -16.03 -22.52
CA ILE A 212 13.23 -15.88 -21.09
C ILE A 212 13.24 -17.27 -20.44
N ILE A 213 14.30 -17.61 -19.72
CA ILE A 213 14.41 -18.91 -19.04
C ILE A 213 14.76 -18.74 -17.57
N PHE A 214 14.05 -19.49 -16.73
CA PHE A 214 14.30 -19.61 -15.29
C PHE A 214 14.82 -21.01 -14.97
N LEU A 215 15.92 -21.06 -14.21
CA LEU A 215 16.60 -22.26 -13.74
C LEU A 215 16.97 -22.09 -12.27
N ASN A 216 17.02 -23.16 -11.48
CA ASN A 216 17.85 -23.23 -10.29
C ASN A 216 19.23 -23.82 -10.59
N GLU A 217 20.12 -23.85 -9.60
CA GLU A 217 21.49 -24.40 -9.74
C GLU A 217 21.52 -25.83 -10.31
N LYS A 218 20.63 -26.71 -9.83
CA LYS A 218 20.58 -28.13 -10.23
C LYS A 218 20.05 -28.28 -11.66
N GLU A 219 19.02 -27.52 -12.00
CA GLU A 219 18.44 -27.48 -13.35
C GLU A 219 19.43 -26.93 -14.36
N ALA A 220 20.14 -25.86 -14.02
CA ALA A 220 21.17 -25.26 -14.86
C ALA A 220 22.31 -26.26 -15.13
N LYS A 221 22.72 -27.02 -14.10
CA LYS A 221 23.72 -28.08 -14.23
C LYS A 221 23.25 -29.23 -15.10
N GLU A 222 22.03 -29.75 -14.92
CA GLU A 222 21.52 -30.83 -15.78
C GLU A 222 21.38 -30.36 -17.25
N PHE A 223 20.91 -29.13 -17.44
CA PHE A 223 20.70 -28.56 -18.77
C PHE A 223 22.04 -28.36 -19.51
N THR A 224 23.02 -27.73 -18.87
CA THR A 224 24.28 -27.30 -19.53
C THR A 224 25.46 -28.24 -19.30
N GLY A 225 25.49 -28.96 -18.18
CA GLY A 225 26.68 -29.65 -17.67
C GLY A 225 27.68 -28.73 -16.93
N LEU A 226 27.34 -27.44 -16.74
CA LEU A 226 28.18 -26.41 -16.12
C LEU A 226 27.55 -25.93 -14.81
N GLU A 227 28.31 -25.19 -14.00
CA GLU A 227 27.85 -24.66 -12.71
C GLU A 227 27.56 -23.15 -12.79
N GLU A 228 26.58 -22.69 -12.01
CA GLU A 228 26.29 -21.28 -11.69
C GLU A 228 26.45 -20.27 -12.86
N GLU A 229 27.48 -19.43 -12.82
CA GLU A 229 27.72 -18.35 -13.79
C GLU A 229 28.13 -18.90 -15.16
N GLU A 230 28.86 -20.02 -15.23
CA GLU A 230 29.21 -20.67 -16.50
C GLU A 230 27.97 -21.23 -17.19
N ALA A 231 27.07 -21.85 -16.43
CA ALA A 231 25.78 -22.30 -16.93
C ALA A 231 24.93 -21.12 -17.41
N LEU A 232 24.85 -20.04 -16.64
CA LEU A 232 24.15 -18.81 -17.02
C LEU A 232 24.68 -18.25 -18.34
N ASN A 233 26.00 -18.12 -18.47
CA ASN A 233 26.66 -17.63 -19.67
C ASN A 233 26.35 -18.52 -20.88
N HIS A 234 26.42 -19.84 -20.73
CA HIS A 234 26.08 -20.77 -21.80
C HIS A 234 24.63 -20.60 -22.28
N VAL A 235 23.68 -20.52 -21.35
CA VAL A 235 22.25 -20.38 -21.67
C VAL A 235 21.96 -19.03 -22.31
N SER A 236 22.60 -17.95 -21.83
CA SER A 236 22.38 -16.58 -22.31
C SER A 236 22.73 -16.36 -23.78
N GLN A 237 23.50 -17.26 -24.40
CA GLN A 237 23.82 -17.22 -25.83
C GLN A 237 22.59 -17.48 -26.72
N TYR A 238 21.55 -18.10 -26.16
CA TYR A 238 20.40 -18.58 -26.90
C TYR A 238 19.11 -17.80 -26.61
N VAL A 239 19.06 -17.10 -25.49
CA VAL A 239 17.86 -16.43 -24.98
C VAL A 239 18.13 -14.94 -24.73
N LYS A 240 17.07 -14.14 -24.66
CA LYS A 240 17.20 -12.72 -24.30
C LYS A 240 17.52 -12.54 -22.83
N ILE A 241 16.94 -13.38 -21.97
CA ILE A 241 17.14 -13.33 -20.52
C ILE A 241 17.30 -14.74 -19.97
N ALA A 242 18.44 -14.98 -19.31
CA ALA A 242 18.67 -16.17 -18.52
C ALA A 242 18.69 -15.82 -17.03
N VAL A 243 18.07 -16.65 -16.20
CA VAL A 243 18.07 -16.52 -14.74
C VAL A 243 18.48 -17.84 -14.11
N VAL A 244 19.49 -17.80 -13.23
CA VAL A 244 19.87 -18.92 -12.36
C VAL A 244 19.63 -18.53 -10.91
N LYS A 245 18.67 -19.22 -10.26
CA LYS A 245 18.26 -19.09 -8.86
C LYS A 245 19.22 -19.90 -7.98
N LEU A 246 19.86 -19.25 -7.00
CA LEU A 246 20.88 -19.82 -6.10
C LEU A 246 20.38 -19.96 -4.65
N GLY A 247 19.06 -20.06 -4.47
CA GLY A 247 18.43 -20.16 -3.15
C GLY A 247 18.82 -19.01 -2.23
N LYS A 248 19.41 -19.34 -1.08
CA LYS A 248 19.83 -18.36 -0.06
C LYS A 248 20.95 -17.42 -0.52
N GLU A 249 21.65 -17.73 -1.61
CA GLU A 249 22.72 -16.88 -2.17
C GLU A 249 22.17 -15.88 -3.21
N GLY A 250 20.86 -15.92 -3.48
CA GLY A 250 20.17 -14.98 -4.36
C GLY A 250 19.98 -15.52 -5.77
N SER A 251 20.31 -14.74 -6.79
CA SER A 251 20.23 -15.18 -8.20
C SER A 251 21.21 -14.44 -9.09
N LEU A 252 21.52 -15.04 -10.24
CA LEU A 252 22.27 -14.42 -11.32
C LEU A 252 21.35 -14.25 -12.54
N ILE A 253 21.41 -13.09 -13.17
CA ILE A 253 20.57 -12.74 -14.32
C ILE A 253 21.46 -12.23 -15.44
N HIS A 254 21.33 -12.79 -16.64
CA HIS A 254 22.03 -12.32 -17.83
C HIS A 254 21.02 -11.86 -18.89
N ASP A 255 21.13 -10.60 -19.33
CA ASP A 255 20.18 -9.96 -20.27
C ASP A 255 20.68 -9.89 -21.73
N GLY A 256 21.57 -10.81 -22.09
CA GLY A 256 22.34 -10.79 -23.35
C GLY A 256 23.48 -9.77 -23.40
N LYS A 257 23.60 -8.84 -22.44
CA LYS A 257 24.70 -7.85 -22.41
C LYS A 257 25.49 -7.85 -21.10
N THR A 258 24.79 -7.95 -19.99
CA THR A 258 25.35 -7.80 -18.65
C THR A 258 24.86 -8.91 -17.73
N ILE A 259 25.76 -9.36 -16.86
CA ILE A 259 25.42 -10.24 -15.74
C ILE A 259 25.12 -9.34 -14.54
N THR A 260 23.97 -9.56 -13.94
CA THR A 260 23.51 -8.87 -12.74
C THR A 260 23.33 -9.88 -11.62
N LYS A 261 24.09 -9.71 -10.55
CA LYS A 261 23.89 -10.46 -9.31
C LYS A 261 22.79 -9.80 -8.46
N ILE A 262 21.81 -10.59 -8.07
CA ILE A 262 20.74 -10.19 -7.15
C ILE A 262 21.02 -10.83 -5.80
N ASN A 263 21.16 -10.00 -4.76
CA ASN A 263 21.35 -10.48 -3.41
C ASN A 263 20.06 -11.11 -2.89
N SER A 264 20.18 -12.15 -2.07
CA SER A 264 19.03 -12.71 -1.36
C SER A 264 18.48 -11.70 -0.34
N VAL A 265 17.17 -11.72 -0.17
CA VAL A 265 16.51 -11.03 0.95
C VAL A 265 16.45 -12.00 2.13
N LYS A 266 16.87 -11.53 3.31
CA LYS A 266 16.80 -12.33 4.53
C LYS A 266 15.35 -12.70 4.84
N ALA A 267 15.10 -13.99 5.00
CA ALA A 267 13.79 -14.57 5.31
C ALA A 267 13.92 -15.65 6.39
N ASN A 268 12.93 -15.76 7.24
CA ASN A 268 12.79 -16.90 8.16
C ASN A 268 12.01 -18.01 7.45
N ALA A 269 12.69 -18.81 6.63
CA ALA A 269 12.05 -19.81 5.79
C ALA A 269 11.32 -20.88 6.64
N ILE A 270 10.00 -20.97 6.46
CA ILE A 270 9.11 -22.00 6.98
C ILE A 270 8.87 -23.06 5.89
N ASP A 271 8.67 -22.64 4.65
CA ASP A 271 8.36 -23.51 3.51
C ASP A 271 9.00 -22.97 2.23
N THR A 272 9.82 -23.76 1.53
CA THR A 272 10.45 -23.31 0.27
C THR A 272 9.58 -23.49 -0.98
N THR A 273 8.40 -24.10 -0.86
CA THR A 273 7.49 -24.36 -1.98
C THR A 273 7.03 -23.05 -2.62
N GLY A 274 7.09 -22.95 -3.95
CA GLY A 274 6.66 -21.76 -4.69
C GLY A 274 7.66 -20.59 -4.68
N ALA A 275 8.84 -20.73 -4.06
CA ALA A 275 9.88 -19.71 -4.09
C ALA A 275 10.35 -19.42 -5.55
N GLY A 276 10.50 -20.46 -6.36
CA GLY A 276 10.85 -20.34 -7.77
C GLY A 276 9.78 -19.62 -8.59
N ASP A 277 8.52 -20.06 -8.43
CA ASP A 277 7.36 -19.48 -9.13
C ASP A 277 7.18 -18.00 -8.81
N THR A 278 7.33 -17.63 -7.54
CA THR A 278 7.13 -16.25 -7.08
C THR A 278 8.31 -15.35 -7.40
N PHE A 279 9.53 -15.90 -7.48
CA PHE A 279 10.66 -15.20 -8.09
C PHE A 279 10.37 -14.86 -9.56
N ALA A 280 9.95 -15.86 -10.35
CA ALA A 280 9.59 -15.66 -11.75
C ALA A 280 8.46 -14.63 -11.89
N ALA A 281 7.46 -14.68 -11.02
CA ALA A 281 6.36 -13.72 -11.00
C ALA A 281 6.83 -12.28 -10.78
N GLY A 282 7.67 -12.05 -9.77
CA GLY A 282 8.24 -10.73 -9.49
C GLY A 282 9.09 -10.21 -10.65
N PHE A 283 9.91 -11.07 -11.23
CA PHE A 283 10.74 -10.71 -12.38
C PHE A 283 9.90 -10.35 -13.62
N LEU A 284 8.95 -11.22 -14.01
CA LEU A 284 8.10 -11.00 -15.17
C LEU A 284 7.20 -9.76 -15.02
N TYR A 285 6.70 -9.50 -13.81
CA TYR A 285 5.96 -8.28 -13.51
C TYR A 285 6.84 -7.03 -13.75
N GLY A 286 8.04 -6.99 -13.18
CA GLY A 286 8.97 -5.87 -13.37
C GLY A 286 9.33 -5.65 -14.85
N TYR A 287 9.62 -6.76 -15.54
CA TYR A 287 9.97 -6.73 -16.96
C TYR A 287 8.82 -6.22 -17.85
N CYS A 288 7.58 -6.67 -17.60
CA CYS A 288 6.39 -6.17 -18.31
C CYS A 288 6.12 -4.68 -18.07
N ASN A 289 6.60 -4.14 -16.94
CA ASN A 289 6.53 -2.72 -16.59
C ASN A 289 7.73 -1.90 -17.09
N GLY A 290 8.61 -2.50 -17.89
CA GLY A 290 9.78 -1.82 -18.47
C GLY A 290 10.89 -1.52 -17.47
N TRP A 291 10.97 -2.25 -16.37
CA TRP A 291 12.07 -2.12 -15.41
C TRP A 291 13.33 -2.80 -15.93
N ASP A 292 14.49 -2.36 -15.44
CA ASP A 292 15.75 -3.05 -15.69
C ASP A 292 15.80 -4.43 -14.98
N THR A 293 16.79 -5.22 -15.35
CA THR A 293 17.01 -6.58 -14.84
C THR A 293 17.29 -6.60 -13.35
N LYS A 294 18.05 -5.62 -12.84
CA LYS A 294 18.35 -5.49 -11.42
C LYS A 294 17.08 -5.29 -10.59
N ARG A 295 16.25 -4.30 -10.95
CA ARG A 295 15.02 -4.01 -10.23
C ARG A 295 13.99 -5.14 -10.34
N SER A 296 13.89 -5.77 -11.51
CA SER A 296 13.00 -6.93 -11.71
C SER A 296 13.46 -8.13 -10.88
N GLY A 297 14.77 -8.38 -10.82
CA GLY A 297 15.37 -9.41 -9.99
C GLY A 297 15.23 -9.15 -8.50
N ASP A 298 15.44 -7.91 -8.04
CA ASP A 298 15.26 -7.52 -6.63
C ASP A 298 13.82 -7.77 -6.17
N LEU A 299 12.83 -7.43 -7.02
CA LEU A 299 11.41 -7.72 -6.75
C LEU A 299 11.17 -9.23 -6.67
N GLY A 300 11.71 -10.01 -7.61
CA GLY A 300 11.62 -11.48 -7.59
C GLY A 300 12.20 -12.07 -6.30
N SER A 301 13.39 -11.61 -5.89
CA SER A 301 14.06 -12.08 -4.67
C SER A 301 13.27 -11.77 -3.41
N LEU A 302 12.76 -10.54 -3.29
CA LEU A 302 11.91 -10.16 -2.17
C LEU A 302 10.61 -10.96 -2.14
N PHE A 303 9.97 -11.15 -3.29
CA PHE A 303 8.69 -11.85 -3.34
C PHE A 303 8.88 -13.31 -2.90
N ALA A 304 9.90 -13.98 -3.43
CA ALA A 304 10.27 -15.32 -2.99
C ALA A 304 10.57 -15.36 -1.48
N ALA A 305 11.34 -14.40 -0.97
CA ALA A 305 11.67 -14.31 0.46
C ALA A 305 10.44 -14.18 1.36
N ARG A 306 9.40 -13.45 0.94
CA ARG A 306 8.16 -13.31 1.73
C ARG A 306 7.26 -14.53 1.65
N VAL A 307 7.24 -15.22 0.52
CA VAL A 307 6.44 -16.43 0.34
C VAL A 307 7.02 -17.58 1.17
N VAL A 308 8.35 -17.68 1.29
CA VAL A 308 8.93 -18.76 2.08
C VAL A 308 8.72 -18.61 3.60
N GLU A 309 8.26 -17.46 4.08
CA GLU A 309 7.97 -17.19 5.49
C GLU A 309 6.60 -17.74 5.96
N GLN A 310 5.92 -18.53 5.13
CA GLN A 310 4.61 -19.13 5.43
C GLN A 310 4.47 -20.52 4.80
N LYS A 311 3.53 -21.36 5.29
CA LYS A 311 3.28 -22.72 4.77
C LYS A 311 2.57 -22.65 3.40
N GLY A 312 3.02 -23.45 2.44
CA GLY A 312 2.42 -23.58 1.10
C GLY A 312 2.65 -22.40 0.16
N VAL A 313 2.03 -22.47 -1.03
CA VAL A 313 2.15 -21.48 -2.12
C VAL A 313 1.11 -20.35 -2.04
N GLY A 314 0.52 -20.15 -0.86
CA GLY A 314 -0.49 -19.13 -0.62
C GLY A 314 0.10 -17.72 -0.76
N LEU A 315 -0.71 -16.75 -1.19
CA LEU A 315 -0.35 -15.31 -1.17
C LEU A 315 -1.11 -14.53 -0.09
N LYS A 316 -1.88 -15.25 0.74
CA LYS A 316 -2.75 -14.67 1.76
C LYS A 316 -1.90 -14.06 2.87
N GLY A 317 -2.24 -12.83 3.30
CA GLY A 317 -1.53 -12.13 4.37
C GLY A 317 -0.26 -11.39 3.93
N LEU A 318 0.19 -11.58 2.68
CA LEU A 318 1.31 -10.82 2.13
C LEU A 318 0.90 -9.38 1.82
N ASP A 319 1.74 -8.43 2.22
CA ASP A 319 1.56 -7.01 1.91
C ASP A 319 2.11 -6.71 0.51
N LYS A 320 1.19 -6.62 -0.46
CA LYS A 320 1.48 -6.30 -1.86
C LYS A 320 2.32 -5.03 -2.02
N GLU A 321 2.05 -3.99 -1.25
CA GLU A 321 2.74 -2.70 -1.43
C GLU A 321 4.16 -2.74 -0.90
N LYS A 322 4.40 -3.45 0.22
CA LYS A 322 5.75 -3.74 0.69
C LYS A 322 6.55 -4.57 -0.30
N ILE A 323 5.89 -5.52 -0.97
CA ILE A 323 6.54 -6.36 -1.98
C ILE A 323 6.88 -5.54 -3.24
N LYS A 324 5.99 -4.67 -3.72
CA LYS A 324 6.26 -3.85 -4.92
C LYS A 324 7.32 -2.77 -4.71
N ASN A 325 7.50 -2.30 -3.47
CA ASN A 325 8.38 -1.20 -3.13
C ASN A 325 9.35 -1.57 -1.97
N PRO A 326 10.22 -2.58 -2.11
CA PRO A 326 11.16 -2.99 -1.06
C PRO A 326 12.09 -1.86 -0.62
N HIS A 327 12.42 -0.98 -1.57
CA HIS A 327 13.38 0.09 -1.40
C HIS A 327 12.74 1.43 -1.75
N LYS A 328 12.03 1.98 -0.79
CA LYS A 328 12.54 3.26 -0.29
C LYS A 328 13.15 2.99 1.06
N ASN A 329 14.43 2.60 1.05
CA ASN A 329 15.26 2.82 2.23
C ASN A 329 15.08 4.29 2.59
N ILE A 330 14.57 4.54 3.79
CA ILE A 330 14.41 5.89 4.25
C ILE A 330 15.81 6.50 4.33
N LYS A 331 16.01 7.47 3.46
CA LYS A 331 17.19 8.33 3.45
C LYS A 331 16.76 9.71 3.87
N ILE A 332 17.33 10.27 4.93
CA ILE A 332 16.87 11.52 5.53
C ILE A 332 17.85 12.65 5.21
N GLY A 333 17.36 13.68 4.53
CA GLY A 333 18.07 14.95 4.41
C GLY A 333 17.97 15.73 5.71
N ILE A 334 19.08 16.25 6.22
CA ILE A 334 19.10 17.08 7.42
C ILE A 334 19.62 18.46 7.03
N ILE A 335 18.82 19.50 7.28
CA ILE A 335 19.21 20.89 7.02
C ILE A 335 19.40 21.59 8.37
N GLY A 336 20.64 21.91 8.74
CA GLY A 336 20.95 22.48 10.06
C GLY A 336 22.41 22.89 10.25
N GLY A 337 22.74 23.40 11.44
CA GLY A 337 24.06 23.92 11.81
C GLY A 337 25.13 22.85 12.17
N SER A 338 26.32 23.33 12.55
CA SER A 338 27.60 22.60 12.59
C SER A 338 27.74 21.47 13.63
N GLY A 339 26.83 21.32 14.59
CA GLY A 339 26.92 20.30 15.64
C GLY A 339 26.79 18.84 15.16
N LEU A 340 26.08 18.61 14.04
CA LEU A 340 25.83 17.26 13.50
C LEU A 340 26.93 16.75 12.55
N TYR A 341 27.92 17.59 12.21
CA TYR A 341 29.02 17.20 11.33
C TYR A 341 30.09 16.37 12.04
N ASN A 342 29.93 16.12 13.34
CA ASN A 342 30.81 15.28 14.14
C ASN A 342 30.78 13.81 13.64
N PRO A 343 31.93 13.24 13.25
CA PRO A 343 32.02 11.84 12.81
C PRO A 343 31.57 10.82 13.88
N ALA A 344 31.55 11.19 15.16
CA ALA A 344 31.04 10.33 16.23
C ALA A 344 29.50 10.18 16.21
N ILE A 345 28.79 11.06 15.50
CA ILE A 345 27.34 11.06 15.36
C ILE A 345 26.91 10.48 14.01
N VAL A 346 27.57 10.90 12.94
CA VAL A 346 27.32 10.42 11.58
C VAL A 346 28.43 9.45 11.20
N LEU A 347 28.10 8.16 11.24
CA LEU A 347 29.01 7.07 10.90
C LEU A 347 29.23 6.98 9.39
N ASP A 348 30.37 6.40 8.99
CA ASP A 348 30.78 6.19 7.60
C ASP A 348 30.66 7.44 6.71
N SER A 349 30.91 8.61 7.30
CA SER A 349 30.58 9.87 6.63
C SER A 349 31.62 10.28 5.59
N TYR A 350 31.18 10.74 4.43
CA TYR A 350 32.02 11.35 3.39
C TYR A 350 31.32 12.53 2.74
N ASP A 351 32.11 13.43 2.15
CA ASP A 351 31.59 14.62 1.47
C ASP A 351 31.42 14.40 -0.02
N ILE A 352 30.34 14.95 -0.57
CA ILE A 352 30.08 14.97 -2.01
C ILE A 352 29.69 16.37 -2.47
N THR A 353 30.10 16.70 -3.70
CA THR A 353 29.63 17.90 -4.39
C THR A 353 28.55 17.49 -5.38
N VAL A 354 27.43 18.22 -5.38
CA VAL A 354 26.28 17.93 -6.25
C VAL A 354 26.00 19.13 -7.15
N GLU A 355 26.00 18.89 -8.46
CA GLU A 355 25.54 19.87 -9.43
C GLU A 355 24.02 19.82 -9.58
N THR A 356 23.40 20.99 -9.62
CA THR A 356 21.96 21.16 -9.81
C THR A 356 21.66 22.14 -10.95
N PRO A 357 20.49 22.04 -11.60
CA PRO A 357 20.05 23.02 -12.59
C PRO A 357 19.94 24.46 -12.05
N TYR A 358 19.89 24.62 -10.72
CA TYR A 358 19.72 25.91 -10.04
C TYR A 358 21.04 26.47 -9.50
N GLY A 359 22.18 25.91 -9.92
CA GLY A 359 23.51 26.28 -9.44
C GLY A 359 24.01 25.40 -8.31
N LYS A 360 24.98 25.91 -7.55
CA LYS A 360 25.62 25.15 -6.45
C LYS A 360 24.77 25.22 -5.18
N PRO A 361 24.66 24.10 -4.43
CA PRO A 361 24.14 24.12 -3.06
C PRO A 361 25.01 24.98 -2.13
N SER A 362 24.46 25.39 -0.99
CA SER A 362 25.14 26.20 0.02
C SER A 362 26.41 25.56 0.60
N SER A 363 26.50 24.23 0.60
CA SER A 363 27.69 23.49 1.02
C SER A 363 27.79 22.15 0.28
N PRO A 364 28.99 21.53 0.23
CA PRO A 364 29.09 20.10 -0.04
C PRO A 364 28.19 19.31 0.92
N LEU A 365 27.53 18.28 0.42
CA LEU A 365 26.68 17.41 1.22
C LEU A 365 27.55 16.41 1.96
N LYS A 366 27.29 16.20 3.25
CA LYS A 366 27.91 15.10 3.99
C LYS A 366 26.93 13.92 4.00
N VAL A 367 27.31 12.82 3.37
CA VAL A 367 26.53 11.56 3.37
C VAL A 367 27.08 10.66 4.47
N GLY A 368 26.23 9.92 5.16
CA GLY A 368 26.64 8.92 6.13
C GLY A 368 25.43 8.25 6.76
N LYS A 369 25.59 7.72 7.99
CA LYS A 369 24.52 7.04 8.72
C LYS A 369 24.35 7.55 10.14
N ILE A 370 23.11 7.64 10.59
CA ILE A 370 22.78 7.75 12.01
C ILE A 370 22.10 6.44 12.39
N GLN A 371 22.78 5.64 13.21
CA GLN A 371 22.43 4.23 13.43
C GLN A 371 22.36 3.47 12.09
N ASP A 372 21.21 2.88 11.75
CA ASP A 372 20.97 2.11 10.54
C ASP A 372 20.32 2.93 9.40
N VAL A 373 20.05 4.22 9.62
CA VAL A 373 19.38 5.09 8.65
C VAL A 373 20.39 5.91 7.85
N ASP A 374 20.27 5.87 6.53
CA ASP A 374 21.08 6.71 5.63
C ASP A 374 20.69 8.18 5.78
N VAL A 375 21.68 9.07 5.94
CA VAL A 375 21.46 10.52 6.10
C VAL A 375 22.31 11.34 5.15
N VAL A 376 21.81 12.53 4.82
CA VAL A 376 22.51 13.54 4.01
C VAL A 376 22.41 14.89 4.68
N LEU A 377 23.52 15.43 5.17
CA LEU A 377 23.57 16.70 5.88
C LEU A 377 23.93 17.84 4.92
N LEU A 378 23.19 18.94 5.02
CA LEU A 378 23.40 20.17 4.29
C LEU A 378 23.45 21.36 5.26
N SER A 379 24.48 22.20 5.14
CA SER A 379 24.58 23.44 5.92
C SER A 379 23.95 24.58 5.15
N ARG A 380 22.83 25.09 5.67
CA ARG A 380 21.99 26.13 5.02
C ARG A 380 22.80 27.37 4.63
N HIS A 381 23.68 27.83 5.52
CA HIS A 381 24.45 29.07 5.39
C HIS A 381 25.91 28.83 4.97
N GLY A 382 26.25 27.62 4.48
CA GLY A 382 27.64 27.20 4.34
C GLY A 382 28.23 26.72 5.66
N ARG A 383 29.36 26.00 5.64
CA ARG A 383 29.94 25.38 6.84
C ARG A 383 30.54 26.40 7.82
N ASP A 384 30.99 27.51 7.29
CA ASP A 384 31.54 28.68 7.98
C ASP A 384 30.48 29.78 8.21
N HIS A 385 29.20 29.48 7.93
CA HIS A 385 28.11 30.46 8.01
C HIS A 385 28.32 31.70 7.11
N SER A 386 29.03 31.56 5.99
CA SER A 386 29.38 32.66 5.09
C SER A 386 28.21 33.20 4.25
N ILE A 387 27.09 32.47 4.15
CA ILE A 387 25.97 32.83 3.26
C ILE A 387 24.82 33.42 4.09
N PRO A 388 24.48 34.72 3.94
CA PRO A 388 23.36 35.33 4.65
C PRO A 388 22.02 34.74 4.18
N PRO A 389 20.97 34.72 5.01
CA PRO A 389 19.71 34.03 4.72
C PRO A 389 19.07 34.35 3.36
N THR A 390 19.08 35.63 2.97
CA THR A 390 18.51 36.11 1.70
C THR A 390 19.24 35.57 0.47
N GLN A 391 20.53 35.24 0.60
CA GLN A 391 21.38 34.77 -0.50
C GLN A 391 21.50 33.24 -0.56
N VAL A 392 20.81 32.52 0.34
CA VAL A 392 20.81 31.05 0.34
C VAL A 392 20.15 30.52 -0.94
N ASN A 393 20.83 29.60 -1.62
CA ASN A 393 20.30 28.96 -2.82
C ASN A 393 19.38 27.77 -2.45
N TYR A 394 18.17 28.09 -1.98
CA TYR A 394 17.21 27.08 -1.51
C TYR A 394 16.83 26.05 -2.58
N ARG A 395 16.70 26.48 -3.85
CA ARG A 395 16.40 25.56 -4.97
C ARG A 395 17.50 24.54 -5.17
N ALA A 396 18.77 24.96 -5.17
CA ALA A 396 19.88 24.04 -5.29
C ALA A 396 19.97 23.10 -4.08
N ASN A 397 19.72 23.60 -2.86
CA ASN A 397 19.75 22.79 -1.65
C ASN A 397 18.72 21.65 -1.68
N ILE A 398 17.44 21.98 -1.88
CA ILE A 398 16.37 20.98 -1.92
C ILE A 398 16.54 20.02 -3.11
N HIS A 399 16.91 20.55 -4.28
CA HIS A 399 17.16 19.70 -5.45
C HIS A 399 18.34 18.75 -5.24
N ALA A 400 19.41 19.19 -4.58
CA ALA A 400 20.56 18.34 -4.29
C ALA A 400 20.19 17.19 -3.35
N LEU A 401 19.41 17.45 -2.29
CA LEU A 401 18.88 16.41 -1.40
C LEU A 401 17.97 15.43 -2.16
N LYS A 402 17.08 15.94 -3.03
CA LYS A 402 16.25 15.10 -3.91
C LYS A 402 17.09 14.19 -4.80
N LYS A 403 18.12 14.73 -5.45
CA LYS A 403 19.03 14.00 -6.33
C LYS A 403 19.85 12.94 -5.58
N GLN A 404 20.12 13.15 -4.30
CA GLN A 404 20.75 12.15 -3.42
C GLN A 404 19.79 11.07 -2.92
N GLY A 405 18.53 11.08 -3.34
CA GLY A 405 17.53 10.09 -2.97
C GLY A 405 16.93 10.32 -1.58
N CYS A 406 17.08 11.51 -1.00
CA CYS A 406 16.42 11.83 0.27
C CYS A 406 14.91 11.69 0.15
N THR A 407 14.36 10.90 1.06
CA THR A 407 12.93 10.59 1.19
C THR A 407 12.22 11.53 2.13
N HIS A 408 12.93 12.08 3.12
CA HIS A 408 12.41 13.04 4.10
C HIS A 408 13.44 14.15 4.27
N ILE A 409 12.98 15.33 4.70
CA ILE A 409 13.85 16.42 5.13
C ILE A 409 13.46 16.83 6.55
N ILE A 410 14.42 16.78 7.46
CA ILE A 410 14.30 17.30 8.82
C ILE A 410 15.20 18.52 8.94
N ALA A 411 14.60 19.67 9.24
CA ALA A 411 15.31 20.91 9.38
C ALA A 411 15.37 21.39 10.83
N THR A 412 16.44 22.08 11.18
CA THR A 412 16.54 22.85 12.41
C THR A 412 16.70 24.33 12.10
N THR A 413 16.17 25.17 12.98
CA THR A 413 16.30 26.62 12.86
C THR A 413 16.32 27.27 14.23
N ALA A 414 17.17 28.28 14.40
CA ALA A 414 16.97 29.26 15.47
C ALA A 414 15.79 30.18 15.10
N CYS A 415 15.10 30.70 16.11
CA CYS A 415 13.99 31.63 15.94
C CYS A 415 13.85 32.53 17.17
N GLY A 416 13.26 33.72 16.94
CA GLY A 416 12.74 34.54 18.03
C GLY A 416 11.30 34.14 18.35
N SER A 417 10.94 34.16 19.62
CA SER A 417 9.58 33.91 20.07
C SER A 417 8.74 35.18 20.03
N LEU A 418 7.53 35.10 19.46
CA LEU A 418 6.53 36.17 19.52
C LEU A 418 5.55 35.99 20.69
N ARG A 419 5.85 35.05 21.59
CA ARG A 419 4.96 34.59 22.68
C ARG A 419 5.74 34.42 23.99
N LYS A 420 5.25 34.98 25.10
CA LYS A 420 5.95 34.88 26.39
C LYS A 420 6.02 33.43 26.93
N ASP A 421 5.08 32.58 26.54
CA ASP A 421 5.01 31.19 26.98
C ASP A 421 5.93 30.25 26.19
N ILE A 422 6.47 30.69 25.05
CA ILE A 422 7.55 29.98 24.35
C ILE A 422 8.88 30.57 24.85
N GLY A 423 9.48 29.88 25.82
CA GLY A 423 10.70 30.32 26.50
C GLY A 423 11.97 30.22 25.64
N ARG A 424 13.06 30.84 26.09
CA ARG A 424 14.39 30.64 25.50
C ARG A 424 14.85 29.20 25.76
N GLY A 425 15.36 28.54 24.71
CA GLY A 425 15.73 27.13 24.70
C GLY A 425 14.56 26.17 24.43
N ASP A 426 13.32 26.64 24.45
CA ASP A 426 12.18 25.79 24.12
C ASP A 426 12.21 25.40 22.64
N PHE A 427 11.80 24.16 22.35
CA PHE A 427 11.59 23.69 20.98
C PHE A 427 10.14 23.90 20.55
N VAL A 428 9.94 24.26 19.28
CA VAL A 428 8.62 24.40 18.66
C VAL A 428 8.60 23.49 17.42
N ILE A 429 7.69 22.52 17.41
CA ILE A 429 7.51 21.61 16.28
C ILE A 429 6.53 22.24 15.31
N LEU A 430 7.08 22.86 14.26
CA LEU A 430 6.33 23.71 13.34
C LEU A 430 5.27 22.92 12.57
N ASP A 431 4.11 23.54 12.38
CA ASP A 431 2.97 22.99 11.63
C ASP A 431 2.43 23.92 10.55
N GLN A 432 2.69 25.22 10.67
CA GLN A 432 2.28 26.23 9.70
C GLN A 432 3.40 27.25 9.46
N PHE A 433 3.33 27.97 8.35
CA PHE A 433 4.24 29.08 8.07
C PHE A 433 3.54 30.27 7.42
N ILE A 434 4.11 31.46 7.63
CA ILE A 434 3.81 32.69 6.90
C ILE A 434 5.08 33.11 6.17
N ASP A 435 5.03 33.18 4.84
CA ASP A 435 6.14 33.69 4.04
C ASP A 435 6.04 35.21 3.91
N PHE A 436 6.97 35.92 4.55
CA PHE A 436 7.11 37.37 4.43
C PHE A 436 8.47 37.74 3.79
N THR A 437 9.01 36.84 2.95
CA THR A 437 10.20 37.10 2.14
C THR A 437 9.84 37.79 0.82
N LYS A 438 10.77 38.56 0.25
CA LYS A 438 10.48 39.42 -0.92
C LYS A 438 11.41 39.17 -2.11
N HIS A 439 12.60 38.64 -1.88
CA HIS A 439 13.63 38.57 -2.93
C HIS A 439 13.96 37.14 -3.37
N ARG A 440 13.35 36.14 -2.75
CA ARG A 440 13.77 34.74 -2.87
C ARG A 440 12.98 34.00 -3.94
N LYS A 441 13.64 33.07 -4.62
CA LYS A 441 13.00 32.14 -5.56
C LYS A 441 12.42 30.96 -4.79
N ILE A 442 11.10 30.96 -4.63
CA ILE A 442 10.34 29.98 -3.82
C ILE A 442 9.65 28.88 -4.63
N THR A 443 9.95 28.75 -5.93
CA THR A 443 9.42 27.69 -6.79
C THR A 443 10.47 27.13 -7.75
N PHE A 444 10.34 25.87 -8.13
CA PHE A 444 11.09 25.25 -9.21
C PHE A 444 10.55 25.60 -10.61
N HIS A 445 9.33 26.16 -10.69
CA HIS A 445 8.65 26.42 -11.95
C HIS A 445 8.80 27.89 -12.35
N GLU A 446 9.56 28.16 -13.41
CA GLU A 446 9.61 29.49 -14.05
C GLU A 446 8.60 29.60 -15.21
N GLU A 447 8.20 28.46 -15.79
CA GLU A 447 7.19 28.33 -16.84
C GLU A 447 6.48 26.96 -16.77
N PHE A 448 5.28 26.86 -17.36
CA PHE A 448 4.54 25.60 -17.51
C PHE A 448 4.59 25.10 -18.96
N PRO A 449 5.57 24.25 -19.32
CA PRO A 449 5.69 23.79 -20.69
C PRO A 449 4.48 22.95 -21.10
N ASN A 450 3.94 23.22 -22.28
CA ASN A 450 2.79 22.53 -22.87
C ASN A 450 1.53 22.51 -21.98
N GLY A 451 1.34 23.54 -21.15
CA GLY A 451 0.15 23.65 -20.30
C GLY A 451 0.08 22.62 -19.16
N LYS A 452 1.18 21.97 -18.80
CA LYS A 452 1.26 21.12 -17.60
C LYS A 452 1.33 21.99 -16.34
N ILE A 453 0.17 22.47 -15.92
CA ILE A 453 0.00 23.32 -14.73
C ILE A 453 0.35 22.51 -13.48
N VAL A 454 1.17 23.09 -12.61
CA VAL A 454 1.52 22.51 -11.31
C VAL A 454 1.15 23.50 -10.21
N HIS A 455 0.27 23.08 -9.30
CA HIS A 455 -0.05 23.80 -8.07
C HIS A 455 0.12 22.84 -6.90
N THR A 456 1.14 23.07 -6.07
CA THR A 456 1.40 22.24 -4.91
C THR A 456 0.52 22.69 -3.73
N PRO A 457 -0.29 21.79 -3.15
CA PRO A 457 -1.07 22.11 -1.94
C PRO A 457 -0.16 22.44 -0.75
N MET A 458 -0.50 23.51 -0.01
CA MET A 458 0.27 23.98 1.16
C MET A 458 -0.59 24.10 2.43
N ALA A 459 -1.78 23.49 2.46
CA ALA A 459 -2.66 23.55 3.62
C ALA A 459 -2.03 22.91 4.87
N GLU A 460 -1.32 21.79 4.69
CA GLU A 460 -0.56 21.09 5.73
C GLU A 460 0.89 20.94 5.26
N PRO A 461 1.72 21.99 5.37
CA PRO A 461 3.01 22.04 4.71
C PRO A 461 4.10 21.22 5.42
N PHE A 462 3.88 20.81 6.67
CA PHE A 462 4.80 19.99 7.44
C PHE A 462 4.25 18.58 7.65
N ALA A 463 5.12 17.58 7.50
CA ALA A 463 4.75 16.17 7.53
C ALA A 463 4.30 15.71 8.93
N HIS A 464 3.02 15.36 9.07
CA HIS A 464 2.44 14.93 10.35
C HIS A 464 3.20 13.77 11.03
N SER A 465 3.62 12.76 10.27
CA SER A 465 4.28 11.58 10.85
C SER A 465 5.63 11.94 11.48
N SER A 466 6.49 12.62 10.71
CA SER A 466 7.78 13.12 11.20
C SER A 466 7.63 14.12 12.36
N ARG A 467 6.60 14.97 12.33
CA ARG A 467 6.29 15.88 13.44
C ARG A 467 5.93 15.13 14.73
N ASN A 468 5.04 14.13 14.65
CA ASN A 468 4.64 13.34 15.81
C ASN A 468 5.83 12.60 16.42
N ILE A 469 6.71 12.04 15.59
CA ILE A 469 7.95 11.41 16.08
C ILE A 469 8.84 12.43 16.81
N LEU A 470 8.98 13.65 16.29
CA LEU A 470 9.75 14.70 16.96
C LEU A 470 9.12 15.10 18.31
N ILE A 471 7.79 15.25 18.36
CA ILE A 471 7.05 15.56 19.59
C ILE A 471 7.23 14.46 20.64
N ASP A 472 7.02 13.21 20.25
CA ASP A 472 7.18 12.05 21.13
C ASP A 472 8.62 11.93 21.63
N THR A 473 9.59 12.24 20.77
CA THR A 473 11.01 12.21 21.12
C THR A 473 11.36 13.33 22.10
N CYS A 474 10.87 14.55 21.89
CA CYS A 474 11.03 15.63 22.87
C CYS A 474 10.45 15.25 24.23
N THR A 475 9.24 14.66 24.25
CA THR A 475 8.59 14.18 25.47
C THR A 475 9.43 13.14 26.19
N LYS A 476 9.93 12.12 25.47
CA LYS A 476 10.77 11.06 26.03
C LYS A 476 12.10 11.56 26.58
N LEU A 477 12.70 12.56 25.92
CA LEU A 477 13.97 13.17 26.35
C LEU A 477 13.78 14.24 27.44
N GLY A 478 12.53 14.54 27.86
CA GLY A 478 12.25 15.57 28.86
C GLY A 478 12.57 16.99 28.38
N LEU A 479 12.59 17.21 27.07
CA LEU A 479 12.87 18.52 26.47
C LEU A 479 11.61 19.39 26.52
N LYS A 480 11.76 20.65 26.96
CA LYS A 480 10.65 21.62 26.90
C LYS A 480 10.32 21.90 25.44
N HIS A 481 9.06 21.65 25.07
CA HIS A 481 8.64 21.79 23.70
C HIS A 481 7.17 22.19 23.56
N HIS A 482 6.84 22.75 22.41
CA HIS A 482 5.51 23.10 21.94
C HIS A 482 5.19 22.25 20.71
N THR A 483 4.01 21.63 20.71
CA THR A 483 3.62 20.64 19.69
C THR A 483 3.16 21.27 18.38
N GLN A 484 2.88 22.56 18.38
CA GLN A 484 2.40 23.34 17.23
C GLN A 484 3.03 24.74 17.27
N GLY A 485 3.12 25.39 16.11
CA GLY A 485 3.62 26.75 16.01
C GLY A 485 3.70 27.22 14.57
N THR A 486 3.09 28.38 14.31
CA THR A 486 3.18 29.08 13.03
C THR A 486 4.46 29.90 12.99
N VAL A 487 5.38 29.57 12.08
CA VAL A 487 6.59 30.37 11.87
C VAL A 487 6.37 31.45 10.83
N ILE A 488 6.70 32.70 11.13
CA ILE A 488 6.87 33.72 10.10
C ILE A 488 8.33 33.77 9.63
N THR A 489 8.54 33.66 8.33
CA THR A 489 9.87 33.79 7.72
C THR A 489 10.00 35.16 7.09
N ILE A 490 10.94 35.97 7.59
CA ILE A 490 11.22 37.32 7.10
C ILE A 490 12.51 37.38 6.28
N GLU A 491 12.71 38.51 5.59
CA GLU A 491 13.94 38.80 4.89
C GLU A 491 15.10 39.08 5.86
N GLY A 492 16.22 38.38 5.69
CA GLY A 492 17.43 38.60 6.47
C GLY A 492 18.38 39.62 5.82
N PRO A 493 19.49 39.98 6.48
CA PRO A 493 19.98 39.45 7.76
C PRO A 493 19.52 40.26 8.99
N ARG A 494 18.77 41.36 8.81
CA ARG A 494 18.35 42.20 9.94
C ARG A 494 17.28 41.50 10.79
N PHE A 495 17.28 41.78 12.10
CA PHE A 495 16.14 41.48 12.95
C PHE A 495 14.94 42.40 12.64
N SER A 496 13.78 42.03 13.16
CA SER A 496 12.54 42.80 13.03
C SER A 496 12.61 44.11 13.82
N THR A 497 11.77 45.07 13.44
CA THR A 497 11.39 46.19 14.30
C THR A 497 10.26 45.78 15.24
N LYS A 498 10.10 46.49 16.37
CA LYS A 498 9.01 46.19 17.33
C LYS A 498 7.63 46.23 16.69
N ALA A 499 7.44 47.13 15.73
CA ALA A 499 6.18 47.28 14.99
C ALA A 499 5.90 46.04 14.13
N GLU A 500 6.92 45.52 13.45
CA GLU A 500 6.83 44.27 12.68
C GLU A 500 6.50 43.09 13.58
N SER A 501 7.20 42.90 14.70
CA SER A 501 6.92 41.79 15.63
C SER A 501 5.49 41.82 16.18
N LYS A 502 4.98 43.02 16.53
CA LYS A 502 3.58 43.21 16.97
C LYS A 502 2.59 42.84 15.87
N MET A 503 2.86 43.26 14.63
CA MET A 503 2.04 42.94 13.47
C MET A 503 2.02 41.44 13.18
N PHE A 504 3.17 40.80 13.15
CA PHE A 504 3.30 39.37 12.86
C PHE A 504 2.58 38.51 13.90
N ARG A 505 2.69 38.86 15.19
CA ARG A 505 1.91 38.22 16.24
C ARG A 505 0.41 38.39 16.02
N ALA A 506 -0.04 39.58 15.62
CA ALA A 506 -1.45 39.83 15.33
C ALA A 506 -1.98 39.03 14.12
N TRP A 507 -1.09 38.61 13.21
CA TRP A 507 -1.42 37.69 12.11
C TRP A 507 -1.44 36.21 12.52
N GLY A 508 -1.13 35.89 13.78
CA GLY A 508 -1.12 34.52 14.29
C GLY A 508 0.25 33.83 14.21
N ALA A 509 1.35 34.56 13.96
CA ALA A 509 2.69 33.97 14.07
C ALA A 509 3.08 33.74 15.54
N ASP A 510 3.61 32.56 15.83
CA ASP A 510 4.10 32.16 17.15
C ASP A 510 5.60 32.42 17.32
N VAL A 511 6.36 32.16 16.24
CA VAL A 511 7.81 32.32 16.19
C VAL A 511 8.25 32.97 14.88
N ILE A 512 9.41 33.62 14.87
CA ILE A 512 9.96 34.34 13.73
C ILE A 512 11.36 33.85 13.37
N ASN A 513 11.62 33.63 12.08
CA ASN A 513 12.95 33.28 11.58
C ASN A 513 13.22 33.88 10.20
N MET A 514 14.31 33.43 9.56
CA MET A 514 14.73 33.89 8.24
C MET A 514 14.91 32.76 7.23
N SER A 515 14.41 31.54 7.46
CA SER A 515 14.85 30.37 6.67
C SER A 515 13.79 29.35 6.22
N ILE A 516 12.71 29.14 6.97
CA ILE A 516 11.90 27.91 6.79
C ILE A 516 10.95 27.98 5.60
N ALA A 517 10.25 29.10 5.37
CA ALA A 517 9.21 29.18 4.34
C ALA A 517 9.68 28.79 2.92
N PRO A 518 10.84 29.27 2.40
CA PRO A 518 11.34 28.81 1.11
C PRO A 518 11.67 27.31 1.07
N GLU A 519 12.21 26.76 2.17
CA GLU A 519 12.59 25.34 2.24
C GLU A 519 11.40 24.41 2.20
N VAL A 520 10.40 24.66 3.05
CA VAL A 520 9.20 23.84 3.13
C VAL A 520 8.40 23.91 1.83
N THR A 521 8.32 25.09 1.22
CA THR A 521 7.65 25.29 -0.08
C THR A 521 8.30 24.44 -1.17
N LEU A 522 9.63 24.56 -1.33
CA LEU A 522 10.35 23.80 -2.34
C LEU A 522 10.39 22.30 -2.04
N ALA A 523 10.47 21.88 -0.77
CA ALA A 523 10.42 20.46 -0.41
C ALA A 523 9.08 19.82 -0.80
N ASN A 524 7.97 20.51 -0.56
CA ASN A 524 6.64 20.06 -0.97
C ASN A 524 6.49 20.04 -2.50
N GLU A 525 6.97 21.06 -3.23
CA GLU A 525 7.02 21.01 -4.71
C GLU A 525 7.86 19.84 -5.22
N ALA A 526 8.96 19.53 -4.53
CA ALA A 526 9.80 18.37 -4.82
C ALA A 526 9.14 17.03 -4.50
N GLY A 527 8.03 17.01 -3.76
CA GLY A 527 7.35 15.81 -3.29
C GLY A 527 8.11 15.08 -2.17
N ILE A 528 8.82 15.83 -1.32
CA ILE A 528 9.61 15.32 -0.20
C ILE A 528 8.99 15.82 1.11
N PRO A 529 8.45 14.93 1.96
CA PRO A 529 8.00 15.27 3.31
C PRO A 529 9.04 16.10 4.08
N TYR A 530 8.59 17.23 4.64
CA TYR A 530 9.43 18.17 5.37
C TYR A 530 8.90 18.35 6.80
N ALA A 531 9.79 18.30 7.79
CA ALA A 531 9.49 18.66 9.18
C ALA A 531 10.58 19.56 9.73
N ALA A 532 10.23 20.45 10.67
CA ALA A 532 11.19 21.38 11.24
C ALA A 532 11.02 21.52 12.75
N VAL A 533 12.16 21.62 13.43
CA VAL A 533 12.25 21.97 14.85
C VAL A 533 12.82 23.38 14.93
N ALA A 534 12.02 24.31 15.44
CA ALA A 534 12.45 25.67 15.72
C ALA A 534 12.88 25.78 17.18
N MET A 535 14.07 26.34 17.43
CA MET A 535 14.58 26.58 18.77
C MET A 535 14.47 28.07 19.07
N SER A 536 13.69 28.40 20.09
CA SER A 536 13.52 29.78 20.55
C SER A 536 14.81 30.26 21.23
N THR A 537 15.51 31.23 20.65
CA THR A 537 16.75 31.78 21.21
C THR A 537 16.53 33.08 21.98
N ASP A 538 15.46 33.80 21.63
CA ASP A 538 15.15 35.14 22.10
C ASP A 538 13.64 35.40 21.97
N TYR A 539 13.18 36.61 22.32
CA TYR A 539 11.77 37.01 22.18
C TYR A 539 11.55 38.04 21.06
N ASP A 540 12.44 38.02 20.06
CA ASP A 540 12.59 39.08 19.07
C ASP A 540 12.65 40.45 19.80
N CYS A 541 12.06 41.50 19.24
CA CYS A 541 11.99 42.81 19.90
C CYS A 541 10.59 43.15 20.46
N LEU A 542 9.74 42.14 20.67
CA LEU A 542 8.31 42.33 20.93
C LEU A 542 7.99 42.98 22.29
N PHE A 543 8.75 42.63 23.33
CA PHE A 543 8.42 42.97 24.70
C PHE A 543 9.31 44.10 25.22
N ASP A 544 8.69 45.16 25.75
CA ASP A 544 9.41 46.34 26.23
C ASP A 544 10.25 46.05 27.50
N ASP A 545 9.91 44.98 28.23
CA ASP A 545 10.67 44.45 29.37
C ASP A 545 11.84 43.54 28.97
N VAL A 546 12.05 43.30 27.67
CA VAL A 546 13.15 42.47 27.16
C VAL A 546 14.14 43.35 26.38
N PRO A 547 15.45 43.27 26.66
CA PRO A 547 16.47 43.97 25.87
C PRO A 547 16.41 43.58 24.39
N SER A 548 16.78 44.51 23.50
CA SER A 548 16.91 44.22 22.07
C SER A 548 17.86 43.05 21.84
N VAL A 549 17.50 42.19 20.89
CA VAL A 549 18.28 40.99 20.55
C VAL A 549 19.64 41.38 20.00
N LEU A 550 20.69 40.84 20.61
CA LEU A 550 22.05 40.86 20.09
C LEU A 550 22.41 39.47 19.57
N TRP A 551 23.25 39.43 18.54
CA TRP A 551 23.73 38.18 17.96
C TRP A 551 24.45 37.28 18.98
N GLU A 552 25.18 37.87 19.91
CA GLU A 552 25.93 37.15 20.96
C GLU A 552 24.99 36.38 21.90
N ASP A 553 23.82 36.96 22.24
CA ASP A 553 22.83 36.30 23.10
C ASP A 553 22.18 35.10 22.41
N VAL A 554 21.93 35.21 21.09
CA VAL A 554 21.41 34.14 20.26
C VAL A 554 22.39 32.97 20.23
N LEU A 555 23.67 33.25 20.01
CA LEU A 555 24.72 32.23 19.99
C LEU A 555 24.86 31.52 21.34
N LYS A 556 24.79 32.26 22.45
CA LYS A 556 24.87 31.67 23.78
C LYS A 556 23.76 30.64 24.03
N VAL A 557 22.50 31.01 23.78
CA VAL A 557 21.36 30.10 23.97
C VAL A 557 21.44 28.93 22.98
N PHE A 558 21.93 29.18 21.76
CA PHE A 558 22.14 28.14 20.78
C PHE A 558 23.16 27.12 21.28
N ASP A 559 24.35 27.55 21.70
CA ASP A 559 25.44 26.69 22.18
C ASP A 559 25.03 25.88 23.43
N GLU A 560 24.26 26.48 24.33
CA GLU A 560 23.68 25.79 25.50
C GLU A 560 22.72 24.65 25.12
N ASN A 561 22.11 24.70 23.92
CA ASN A 561 21.09 23.75 23.46
C ASN A 561 21.53 22.85 22.29
N VAL A 562 22.73 23.03 21.74
CA VAL A 562 23.23 22.19 20.62
C VAL A 562 23.16 20.70 20.98
N SER A 563 23.54 20.33 22.20
CA SER A 563 23.50 18.94 22.69
C SER A 563 22.07 18.37 22.71
N ASN A 564 21.07 19.19 23.04
CA ASN A 564 19.65 18.81 23.05
C ASN A 564 19.15 18.57 21.64
N VAL A 565 19.51 19.43 20.68
CA VAL A 565 19.15 19.26 19.26
C VAL A 565 19.78 17.99 18.69
N ILE A 566 21.06 17.75 18.99
CA ILE A 566 21.75 16.52 18.58
C ILE A 566 21.03 15.30 19.14
N SER A 567 20.71 15.29 20.44
CA SER A 567 20.04 14.17 21.11
C SER A 567 18.65 13.91 20.54
N LEU A 568 17.89 14.97 20.25
CA LEU A 568 16.60 14.88 19.59
C LEU A 568 16.73 14.21 18.22
N LEU A 569 17.64 14.68 17.37
CA LEU A 569 17.77 14.17 16.01
C LEU A 569 18.32 12.74 15.96
N THR A 570 19.33 12.42 16.77
CA THR A 570 19.90 11.06 16.82
C THR A 570 18.91 10.03 17.37
N THR A 571 17.93 10.46 18.17
CA THR A 571 16.85 9.60 18.68
C THR A 571 15.67 9.54 17.71
N ALA A 572 15.31 10.65 17.07
CA ALA A 572 14.15 10.73 16.18
C ALA A 572 14.40 10.08 14.81
N ILE A 573 15.59 10.26 14.22
CA ILE A 573 15.92 9.78 12.87
C ILE A 573 15.73 8.26 12.70
N PRO A 574 16.20 7.39 13.61
CA PRO A 574 15.93 5.96 13.55
C PRO A 574 14.44 5.61 13.60
N ASN A 575 13.65 6.38 14.36
CA ASN A 575 12.20 6.16 14.43
C ASN A 575 11.50 6.61 13.14
N ILE A 576 11.94 7.71 12.51
CA ILE A 576 11.48 8.11 11.18
C ILE A 576 11.90 7.06 10.15
N GLY A 577 13.11 6.51 10.26
CA GLY A 577 13.63 5.46 9.38
C GLY A 577 12.85 4.15 9.39
N LYS A 578 12.11 3.87 10.47
CA LYS A 578 11.22 2.71 10.60
C LYS A 578 9.85 2.91 9.95
N GLU A 579 9.48 4.15 9.59
CA GLU A 579 8.25 4.40 8.85
C GLU A 579 8.36 3.82 7.43
N SER A 580 7.25 3.41 6.84
CA SER A 580 7.24 3.08 5.41
C SER A 580 7.16 4.38 4.62
N TYR A 581 8.04 4.57 3.63
CA TYR A 581 7.85 5.68 2.69
C TYR A 581 6.62 5.38 1.85
N GLU A 582 5.49 5.93 2.27
CA GLU A 582 4.33 6.06 1.41
C GLU A 582 4.47 7.40 0.69
N LYS A 583 4.47 7.36 -0.64
CA LYS A 583 4.22 8.57 -1.44
C LYS A 583 2.74 8.92 -1.28
N LYS A 584 2.35 9.40 -0.09
CA LYS A 584 1.01 9.92 0.20
C LYS A 584 0.87 11.33 -0.38
N PHE A 585 0.81 11.39 -1.71
CA PHE A 585 0.02 12.40 -2.42
C PHE A 585 -1.27 11.76 -2.97
N GLU A 586 -1.71 10.68 -2.34
CA GLU A 586 -3.08 10.21 -2.41
C GLU A 586 -3.60 10.19 -0.97
N HIS A 587 -4.75 10.82 -0.75
CA HIS A 587 -5.52 10.68 0.49
C HIS A 587 -5.94 9.21 0.67
N LYS A 588 -5.04 8.35 1.13
CA LYS A 588 -5.39 7.05 1.68
C LYS A 588 -5.49 7.20 3.19
N ASN A 589 -6.74 7.32 3.62
CA ASN A 589 -7.19 7.23 5.00
C ASN A 589 -6.45 6.08 5.71
N ALA A 590 -5.62 6.40 6.70
CA ALA A 590 -5.53 5.49 7.85
C ALA A 590 -6.98 5.26 8.32
N GLU A 591 -7.35 4.02 8.66
CA GLU A 591 -8.67 3.77 9.24
C GLU A 591 -8.88 4.73 10.41
N PHE A 592 -9.72 5.73 10.21
CA PHE A 592 -10.08 6.66 11.25
C PHE A 592 -10.93 5.85 12.22
N ASP A 593 -10.43 5.64 13.43
CA ASP A 593 -11.15 4.91 14.48
C ASP A 593 -12.37 5.72 14.91
N LEU A 594 -13.46 5.55 14.17
CA LEU A 594 -14.70 6.27 14.41
C LEU A 594 -15.34 5.85 15.73
N LYS A 595 -15.11 4.60 16.18
CA LYS A 595 -15.70 4.06 17.42
C LYS A 595 -15.22 4.84 18.65
N SER A 596 -13.93 5.18 18.75
CA SER A 596 -13.42 5.95 19.89
C SER A 596 -13.96 7.38 19.98
N THR A 597 -14.55 7.91 18.90
CA THR A 597 -15.16 9.25 18.89
C THR A 597 -16.61 9.27 19.38
N ILE A 598 -17.25 8.11 19.56
CA ILE A 598 -18.64 7.98 19.98
C ILE A 598 -18.69 7.60 21.45
N ARG A 599 -19.24 8.49 22.29
CA ARG A 599 -19.39 8.24 23.72
C ARG A 599 -20.49 7.20 23.97
N THR A 600 -20.24 6.32 24.93
CA THR A 600 -21.24 5.39 25.44
C THR A 600 -21.73 5.86 26.80
N VAL A 601 -23.03 6.07 26.93
CA VAL A 601 -23.67 6.52 28.17
C VAL A 601 -24.50 5.37 28.74
N PRO A 602 -24.06 4.73 29.84
CA PRO A 602 -24.81 3.64 30.45
C PRO A 602 -26.07 4.14 31.14
N HIS A 603 -27.11 3.30 31.13
CA HIS A 603 -28.38 3.49 31.84
C HIS A 603 -29.16 4.75 31.42
N TRP A 604 -29.03 5.15 30.16
CA TRP A 604 -29.80 6.25 29.58
C TRP A 604 -30.62 5.73 28.38
N PRO A 605 -31.91 6.10 28.22
CA PRO A 605 -32.69 6.98 29.11
C PRO A 605 -33.24 6.25 30.33
N LYS A 606 -33.05 4.93 30.40
CA LYS A 606 -33.54 4.06 31.45
C LYS A 606 -32.46 3.05 31.83
N GLN A 607 -32.61 2.46 33.02
CA GLN A 607 -31.73 1.41 33.52
C GLN A 607 -31.64 0.25 32.52
N GLY A 608 -30.40 -0.20 32.26
CA GLY A 608 -30.13 -1.32 31.35
C GLY A 608 -29.98 -0.97 29.86
N VAL A 609 -29.92 0.31 29.48
CA VAL A 609 -29.66 0.73 28.08
C VAL A 609 -28.28 1.37 27.94
N MET A 610 -27.48 0.93 26.97
CA MET A 610 -26.21 1.56 26.58
C MET A 610 -26.41 2.54 25.42
N PHE A 611 -26.60 3.82 25.76
CA PHE A 611 -26.87 4.85 24.76
C PHE A 611 -25.60 5.28 24.02
N ARG A 612 -25.63 5.24 22.68
CA ARG A 612 -24.54 5.71 21.82
C ARG A 612 -24.75 7.19 21.49
N ASP A 613 -23.96 8.04 22.13
CA ASP A 613 -24.07 9.48 22.04
C ASP A 613 -23.15 10.04 20.96
N ILE A 614 -23.75 10.39 19.81
CA ILE A 614 -23.03 10.96 18.67
C ILE A 614 -22.51 12.39 18.91
N THR A 615 -22.89 13.07 19.99
CA THR A 615 -22.49 14.47 20.20
C THR A 615 -20.98 14.63 20.30
N THR A 616 -20.26 13.65 20.86
CA THR A 616 -18.78 13.67 20.91
C THR A 616 -18.15 13.50 19.53
N LEU A 617 -18.80 12.73 18.64
CA LEU A 617 -18.39 12.63 17.23
C LEU A 617 -18.60 13.96 16.52
N LEU A 618 -19.74 14.62 16.74
CA LEU A 618 -20.03 15.93 16.13
C LEU A 618 -19.11 17.05 16.65
N GLN A 619 -18.64 16.96 17.89
CA GLN A 619 -17.67 17.88 18.47
C GLN A 619 -16.24 17.67 17.94
N ASN A 620 -15.98 16.54 17.27
CA ASN A 620 -14.70 16.25 16.65
C ASN A 620 -14.75 16.57 15.14
N PRO A 621 -14.11 17.67 14.68
CA PRO A 621 -14.18 18.08 13.27
C PRO A 621 -13.67 17.01 12.30
N ASN A 622 -12.68 16.22 12.71
CA ASN A 622 -12.11 15.16 11.90
C ASN A 622 -13.07 13.96 11.79
N ALA A 623 -13.74 13.60 12.87
CA ALA A 623 -14.72 12.52 12.88
C ALA A 623 -15.95 12.87 12.02
N PHE A 624 -16.46 14.09 12.19
CA PHE A 624 -17.57 14.56 11.37
C PHE A 624 -17.21 14.61 9.87
N LYS A 625 -16.03 15.17 9.54
CA LYS A 625 -15.51 15.18 8.17
C LYS A 625 -15.35 13.77 7.60
N TYR A 626 -14.84 12.83 8.40
CA TYR A 626 -14.66 11.44 7.99
C TYR A 626 -15.99 10.76 7.64
N VAL A 627 -17.03 10.92 8.46
CA VAL A 627 -18.37 10.38 8.19
C VAL A 627 -18.94 10.89 6.87
N ILE A 628 -18.91 12.22 6.66
CA ILE A 628 -19.41 12.83 5.42
C ILE A 628 -18.61 12.35 4.22
N GLN A 629 -17.28 12.29 4.34
CA GLN A 629 -16.40 11.80 3.28
C GLN A 629 -16.71 10.35 2.91
N LYS A 630 -16.97 9.47 3.89
CA LYS A 630 -17.30 8.07 3.62
C LYS A 630 -18.64 7.88 2.93
N PHE A 631 -19.66 8.64 3.34
CA PHE A 631 -20.92 8.62 2.61
C PHE A 631 -20.77 9.20 1.21
N LYS A 632 -20.03 10.30 1.04
CA LYS A 632 -19.74 10.88 -0.28
C LYS A 632 -19.04 9.88 -1.19
N GLU A 633 -17.96 9.25 -0.73
CA GLU A 633 -17.21 8.22 -1.46
C GLU A 633 -18.11 7.09 -1.97
N ARG A 634 -19.05 6.65 -1.13
CA ARG A 634 -19.98 5.57 -1.46
C ARG A 634 -21.03 5.99 -2.50
N TYR A 635 -21.59 7.18 -2.38
CA TYR A 635 -22.77 7.57 -3.14
C TYR A 635 -22.52 8.51 -4.33
N GLN A 636 -21.34 9.13 -4.44
CA GLN A 636 -21.03 10.13 -5.49
C GLN A 636 -21.15 9.62 -6.94
N ASN A 637 -21.04 8.30 -7.16
CA ASN A 637 -21.13 7.68 -8.49
C ASN A 637 -22.37 6.77 -8.62
N THR A 638 -23.41 7.02 -7.81
CA THR A 638 -24.67 6.28 -7.87
C THR A 638 -25.74 7.08 -8.60
N ASN A 639 -26.87 6.46 -8.91
CA ASN A 639 -28.00 7.07 -9.60
C ASN A 639 -29.03 7.71 -8.65
N ILE A 640 -28.64 8.00 -7.41
CA ILE A 640 -29.55 8.65 -6.44
C ILE A 640 -29.92 10.05 -6.93
N THR A 641 -31.20 10.39 -6.78
CA THR A 641 -31.74 11.69 -7.20
C THR A 641 -32.06 12.59 -6.01
N LYS A 642 -32.29 12.02 -4.81
CA LYS A 642 -32.60 12.76 -3.59
C LYS A 642 -32.00 12.09 -2.35
N ILE A 643 -31.78 12.88 -1.30
CA ILE A 643 -31.38 12.40 0.03
C ILE A 643 -32.48 12.74 1.03
N ALA A 644 -32.99 11.75 1.76
CA ALA A 644 -33.97 11.95 2.83
C ALA A 644 -33.33 11.72 4.19
N GLY A 645 -33.49 12.66 5.13
CA GLY A 645 -33.04 12.48 6.50
C GLY A 645 -34.19 12.07 7.44
N ILE A 646 -33.92 11.17 8.39
CA ILE A 646 -34.87 10.81 9.44
C ILE A 646 -34.69 11.72 10.66
N ASP A 647 -35.67 12.61 10.87
CA ASP A 647 -35.75 13.55 11.98
C ASP A 647 -34.43 14.36 12.18
N SER A 648 -34.29 15.03 13.32
CA SER A 648 -33.19 15.97 13.55
C SER A 648 -31.79 15.36 13.46
N ARG A 649 -31.61 14.06 13.73
CA ARG A 649 -30.28 13.42 13.72
C ARG A 649 -29.86 12.97 12.33
N GLY A 650 -30.77 12.42 11.53
CA GLY A 650 -30.54 12.20 10.11
C GLY A 650 -30.28 13.50 9.34
N PHE A 651 -30.83 14.63 9.78
CA PHE A 651 -30.59 15.93 9.14
C PHE A 651 -29.14 16.40 9.21
N ILE A 652 -28.44 16.07 10.29
CA ILE A 652 -27.06 16.52 10.51
C ILE A 652 -26.15 15.99 9.40
N PHE A 653 -26.23 14.68 9.12
CA PHE A 653 -25.41 14.06 8.08
C PHE A 653 -26.03 14.20 6.69
N GLY A 654 -27.35 14.04 6.59
CA GLY A 654 -28.07 14.05 5.33
C GLY A 654 -28.02 15.40 4.62
N SER A 655 -28.18 16.51 5.34
CA SER A 655 -28.15 17.85 4.74
C SER A 655 -26.75 18.23 4.22
N VAL A 656 -25.70 17.87 4.96
CA VAL A 656 -24.32 18.12 4.53
C VAL A 656 -23.96 17.23 3.35
N LEU A 657 -24.35 15.95 3.37
CA LEU A 657 -24.14 15.06 2.23
C LEU A 657 -24.90 15.53 0.97
N ALA A 658 -26.13 15.99 1.12
CA ALA A 658 -26.92 16.54 0.02
C ALA A 658 -26.23 17.75 -0.62
N ARG A 659 -25.66 18.64 0.21
CA ARG A 659 -24.82 19.76 -0.26
C ARG A 659 -23.57 19.28 -1.00
N GLU A 660 -22.87 18.27 -0.47
CA GLU A 660 -21.64 17.72 -1.07
C GLU A 660 -21.87 16.98 -2.39
N LEU A 661 -23.05 16.39 -2.58
CA LEU A 661 -23.43 15.67 -3.80
C LEU A 661 -24.27 16.50 -4.77
N HIS A 662 -24.59 17.75 -4.42
CA HIS A 662 -25.47 18.64 -5.19
C HIS A 662 -26.87 18.04 -5.45
N LEU A 663 -27.45 17.39 -4.44
CA LEU A 663 -28.78 16.76 -4.52
C LEU A 663 -29.81 17.46 -3.62
N PRO A 664 -31.11 17.40 -3.95
CA PRO A 664 -32.18 17.85 -3.07
C PRO A 664 -32.21 17.07 -1.75
N PHE A 665 -32.59 17.76 -0.67
CA PHE A 665 -32.73 17.17 0.66
C PHE A 665 -34.20 17.14 1.09
N VAL A 666 -34.67 15.96 1.51
CA VAL A 666 -36.05 15.67 1.91
C VAL A 666 -36.15 15.45 3.42
N LEU A 667 -37.17 16.03 4.05
CA LEU A 667 -37.39 15.94 5.48
C LEU A 667 -38.40 14.83 5.80
N ILE A 668 -37.97 13.83 6.58
CA ILE A 668 -38.87 12.92 7.28
C ILE A 668 -38.90 13.35 8.74
N ARG A 669 -40.08 13.68 9.28
CA ARG A 669 -40.22 14.27 10.63
C ARG A 669 -41.22 13.50 11.47
N LYS A 670 -41.15 13.67 12.78
CA LYS A 670 -42.26 13.28 13.67
C LYS A 670 -43.53 14.06 13.35
N LYS A 671 -44.68 13.45 13.69
CA LYS A 671 -46.02 14.00 13.47
C LYS A 671 -46.16 15.48 13.87
N GLY A 672 -46.74 16.28 12.98
CA GLY A 672 -47.08 17.69 13.23
C GLY A 672 -45.91 18.67 13.14
N LYS A 673 -44.81 18.28 12.49
CA LYS A 673 -43.61 19.12 12.32
C LYS A 673 -43.35 19.57 10.87
N LEU A 674 -44.22 19.21 9.93
CA LEU A 674 -44.13 19.59 8.51
C LEU A 674 -45.31 20.50 8.09
N PRO A 675 -45.12 21.37 7.08
CA PRO A 675 -46.16 22.25 6.51
C PRO A 675 -47.28 21.43 5.80
N PRO A 676 -48.44 22.06 5.42
CA PRO A 676 -49.68 21.32 5.13
C PRO A 676 -49.60 20.35 3.93
N LYS A 677 -50.32 19.22 4.06
CA LYS A 677 -50.31 17.98 3.26
C LYS A 677 -49.08 17.09 3.47
N VAL A 678 -49.30 16.01 4.20
CA VAL A 678 -48.28 15.01 4.56
C VAL A 678 -48.86 13.60 4.43
N ILE A 679 -47.98 12.64 4.18
CA ILE A 679 -48.27 11.21 4.34
C ILE A 679 -47.60 10.75 5.64
N SER A 680 -48.34 9.98 6.44
CA SER A 680 -47.89 9.50 7.75
C SER A 680 -47.72 7.97 7.75
N GLN A 681 -46.76 7.49 8.53
CA GLN A 681 -46.53 6.07 8.78
C GLN A 681 -46.27 5.83 10.27
N GLU A 682 -47.10 4.96 10.86
CA GLU A 682 -46.95 4.51 12.24
C GLU A 682 -45.94 3.36 12.33
N TYR A 683 -45.22 3.30 13.44
CA TYR A 683 -44.32 2.19 13.76
C TYR A 683 -44.29 1.88 15.27
N GLN A 684 -43.97 0.64 15.59
CA GLN A 684 -43.89 0.17 16.96
C GLN A 684 -42.55 0.52 17.60
N LEU A 685 -42.61 1.12 18.78
CA LEU A 685 -41.50 1.26 19.71
C LEU A 685 -41.47 0.06 20.66
N GLU A 686 -40.40 -0.05 21.46
CA GLU A 686 -40.32 -1.03 22.55
C GLU A 686 -41.48 -0.85 23.56
N TYR A 687 -41.94 0.38 23.74
CA TYR A 687 -43.16 0.72 24.48
C TYR A 687 -43.93 1.82 23.73
N GLY A 688 -45.01 1.45 23.03
CA GLY A 688 -45.93 2.39 22.37
C GLY A 688 -45.84 2.42 20.84
N ILE A 689 -46.56 3.37 20.24
CA ILE A 689 -46.60 3.64 18.80
C ILE A 689 -46.13 5.09 18.59
N ASP A 690 -45.28 5.32 17.60
CA ASP A 690 -44.88 6.67 17.17
C ASP A 690 -45.13 6.81 15.65
N THR A 691 -45.09 8.04 15.14
CA THR A 691 -45.47 8.35 13.75
C THR A 691 -44.47 9.29 13.10
N VAL A 692 -43.97 8.90 11.93
CA VAL A 692 -43.20 9.76 11.04
C VAL A 692 -44.04 10.22 9.85
N GLU A 693 -43.71 11.39 9.31
CA GLU A 693 -44.41 12.09 8.24
C GLU A 693 -43.42 12.61 7.19
N ILE A 694 -43.89 12.68 5.95
CA ILE A 694 -43.20 13.29 4.80
C ILE A 694 -44.20 14.18 4.04
N ASN A 695 -43.75 15.25 3.40
CA ASN A 695 -44.61 16.02 2.50
C ASN A 695 -45.01 15.17 1.28
N GLU A 696 -46.29 15.21 0.91
CA GLU A 696 -46.86 14.39 -0.18
C GLU A 696 -46.16 14.63 -1.53
N ASP A 697 -45.67 15.85 -1.76
CA ASP A 697 -44.99 16.31 -2.97
C ASP A 697 -43.46 16.24 -2.90
N ALA A 698 -42.89 15.70 -1.81
CA ALA A 698 -41.45 15.66 -1.63
C ALA A 698 -40.73 14.72 -2.60
N ILE A 699 -41.45 13.72 -3.14
CA ILE A 699 -40.91 12.59 -3.91
C ILE A 699 -41.85 12.31 -5.08
N ASN A 700 -41.25 11.92 -6.20
CA ASN A 700 -41.91 11.60 -7.46
C ASN A 700 -41.56 10.16 -7.87
N GLN A 701 -42.29 9.60 -8.83
CA GLN A 701 -42.12 8.21 -9.28
C GLN A 701 -40.72 7.87 -9.84
N ASP A 702 -40.01 8.87 -10.34
CA ASP A 702 -38.68 8.70 -10.94
C ASP A 702 -37.55 8.88 -9.91
N ASP A 703 -37.87 9.19 -8.64
CA ASP A 703 -36.87 9.45 -7.63
C ASP A 703 -36.26 8.18 -7.05
N ILE A 704 -34.94 8.20 -6.94
CA ILE A 704 -34.12 7.17 -6.30
C ILE A 704 -33.52 7.78 -5.05
N VAL A 705 -34.03 7.37 -3.88
CA VAL A 705 -33.83 8.08 -2.62
C VAL A 705 -32.85 7.34 -1.71
N LEU A 706 -31.80 8.04 -1.28
CA LEU A 706 -30.91 7.62 -0.20
C LEU A 706 -31.48 8.11 1.14
N ILE A 707 -31.70 7.19 2.08
CA ILE A 707 -32.19 7.56 3.42
C ILE A 707 -31.01 7.62 4.40
N ILE A 708 -30.94 8.68 5.21
CA ILE A 708 -29.84 8.92 6.17
C ILE A 708 -30.40 9.06 7.60
N ASP A 709 -29.78 8.35 8.55
CA ASP A 709 -29.98 8.54 9.99
C ASP A 709 -28.66 8.41 10.78
N ASP A 710 -28.67 8.72 12.08
CA ASP A 710 -27.49 8.52 12.92
C ASP A 710 -27.28 7.06 13.32
N LEU A 711 -28.36 6.34 13.59
CA LEU A 711 -28.32 5.06 14.29
C LEU A 711 -29.49 4.16 13.86
N ILE A 712 -29.23 2.86 13.75
CA ILE A 712 -30.29 1.84 13.75
C ILE A 712 -30.21 0.94 15.00
N ALA A 713 -31.35 0.83 15.69
CA ALA A 713 -31.59 -0.07 16.81
C ALA A 713 -32.58 -1.18 16.38
N LEU A 714 -33.84 -1.13 16.82
CA LEU A 714 -34.89 -2.09 16.44
C LEU A 714 -35.44 -1.95 15.00
N GLY A 715 -34.92 -1.03 14.19
CA GLY A 715 -35.28 -0.83 12.78
C GLY A 715 -36.67 -0.20 12.48
N GLY A 716 -37.51 0.05 13.49
CA GLY A 716 -38.90 0.49 13.30
C GLY A 716 -39.06 1.83 12.57
N THR A 717 -38.38 2.89 13.04
CA THR A 717 -38.43 4.22 12.42
C THR A 717 -37.89 4.20 10.98
N ALA A 718 -36.83 3.43 10.74
CA ALA A 718 -36.19 3.34 9.44
C ALA A 718 -37.07 2.60 8.43
N HIS A 719 -37.74 1.52 8.85
CA HIS A 719 -38.72 0.83 8.01
C HIS A 719 -39.91 1.73 7.65
N ALA A 720 -40.39 2.52 8.63
CA ALA A 720 -41.44 3.50 8.39
C ALA A 720 -41.01 4.58 7.38
N ALA A 721 -39.77 5.06 7.49
CA ALA A 721 -39.19 5.99 6.52
C ALA A 721 -39.15 5.38 5.11
N CYS A 722 -38.66 4.15 4.93
CA CYS A 722 -38.69 3.47 3.62
C CYS A 722 -40.11 3.37 3.06
N THR A 723 -41.06 2.96 3.89
CA THR A 723 -42.48 2.85 3.50
C THR A 723 -43.06 4.20 3.06
N LEU A 724 -42.66 5.31 3.69
CA LEU A 724 -43.08 6.65 3.28
C LEU A 724 -42.54 7.04 1.91
N ILE A 725 -41.27 6.72 1.60
CA ILE A 725 -40.68 6.95 0.28
C ILE A 725 -41.51 6.24 -0.81
N GLU A 726 -41.82 4.96 -0.59
CA GLU A 726 -42.60 4.14 -1.53
C GLU A 726 -44.04 4.63 -1.66
N LYS A 727 -44.67 5.08 -0.58
CA LYS A 727 -46.02 5.68 -0.61
C LYS A 727 -46.08 6.97 -1.42
N CYS A 728 -44.99 7.74 -1.46
CA CYS A 728 -44.86 8.89 -2.35
C CYS A 728 -44.51 8.50 -3.80
N GLY A 729 -44.33 7.21 -4.08
CA GLY A 729 -44.00 6.67 -5.40
C GLY A 729 -42.51 6.52 -5.70
N GLY A 730 -41.61 6.93 -4.81
CA GLY A 730 -40.17 6.84 -5.03
C GLY A 730 -39.58 5.47 -4.73
N HIS A 731 -38.35 5.25 -5.18
CA HIS A 731 -37.58 4.02 -4.94
C HIS A 731 -36.50 4.24 -3.88
N VAL A 732 -36.44 3.37 -2.87
CA VAL A 732 -35.36 3.41 -1.86
C VAL A 732 -34.09 2.79 -2.46
N HIS A 733 -33.02 3.58 -2.57
CA HIS A 733 -31.72 3.09 -3.02
C HIS A 733 -31.03 2.26 -1.95
N GLU A 734 -30.86 2.87 -0.78
CA GLU A 734 -30.21 2.30 0.39
C GLU A 734 -30.57 3.15 1.63
N LEU A 735 -30.56 2.51 2.80
CA LEU A 735 -30.55 3.20 4.08
C LEU A 735 -29.12 3.25 4.61
N ALA A 736 -28.65 4.42 5.00
CA ALA A 736 -27.29 4.62 5.47
C ALA A 736 -27.28 5.27 6.85
N VAL A 737 -26.56 4.63 7.79
CA VAL A 737 -26.45 5.07 9.18
C VAL A 737 -25.01 5.16 9.64
N VAL A 738 -24.74 5.98 10.66
CA VAL A 738 -23.41 6.01 11.27
C VAL A 738 -23.21 4.77 12.15
N ILE A 739 -24.22 4.41 12.93
CA ILE A 739 -24.15 3.34 13.94
C ILE A 739 -25.19 2.26 13.68
N GLU A 740 -24.79 0.99 13.76
CA GLU A 740 -25.70 -0.15 13.85
C GLU A 740 -25.54 -0.88 15.19
N LEU A 741 -26.65 -1.13 15.90
CA LEU A 741 -26.71 -1.99 17.09
C LEU A 741 -27.08 -3.41 16.64
N SER A 742 -26.06 -4.26 16.47
CA SER A 742 -26.21 -5.52 15.73
C SER A 742 -27.05 -6.59 16.45
N ASP A 743 -27.02 -6.61 17.76
CA ASP A 743 -27.75 -7.52 18.65
C ASP A 743 -29.24 -7.18 18.82
N LEU A 744 -29.65 -5.93 18.53
CA LEU A 744 -31.05 -5.52 18.51
C LEU A 744 -31.80 -5.90 17.22
N LYS A 745 -31.14 -6.61 16.30
CA LYS A 745 -31.73 -7.23 15.09
C LYS A 745 -32.51 -6.27 14.18
N GLY A 746 -32.19 -4.97 14.20
CA GLY A 746 -32.86 -3.98 13.34
C GLY A 746 -32.75 -4.27 11.85
N ARG A 747 -31.61 -4.80 11.42
CA ARG A 747 -31.35 -5.22 10.04
C ARG A 747 -32.33 -6.28 9.56
N GLU A 748 -32.78 -7.19 10.42
CA GLU A 748 -33.76 -8.23 10.07
C GLU A 748 -35.12 -7.61 9.68
N LYS A 749 -35.53 -6.49 10.27
CA LYS A 749 -36.76 -5.78 9.90
C LYS A 749 -36.67 -5.00 8.59
N LEU A 750 -35.45 -4.84 8.06
CA LEU A 750 -35.17 -4.15 6.81
C LEU A 750 -34.76 -5.12 5.70
N TYR A 751 -35.13 -6.40 5.79
CA TYR A 751 -34.74 -7.43 4.81
C TYR A 751 -35.06 -7.08 3.33
N ASN A 752 -36.05 -6.21 3.08
CA ASN A 752 -36.40 -5.72 1.74
C ASN A 752 -35.58 -4.51 1.28
N TYR A 753 -34.73 -3.91 2.13
CA TYR A 753 -34.01 -2.67 1.87
C TYR A 753 -32.51 -2.85 2.12
N PRO A 754 -31.63 -2.41 1.21
CA PRO A 754 -30.20 -2.35 1.48
C PRO A 754 -29.92 -1.44 2.69
N LEU A 755 -29.03 -1.88 3.59
CA LEU A 755 -28.60 -1.14 4.78
C LEU A 755 -27.07 -1.09 4.86
N PHE A 756 -26.54 0.13 4.90
CA PHE A 756 -25.13 0.42 5.12
C PHE A 756 -24.92 1.11 6.48
N SER A 757 -23.90 0.68 7.24
CA SER A 757 -23.51 1.29 8.51
C SER A 757 -22.00 1.53 8.55
N LEU A 758 -21.55 2.66 9.11
CA LEU A 758 -20.11 2.95 9.23
C LEU A 758 -19.44 2.17 10.37
N VAL A 759 -20.12 2.00 11.51
CA VAL A 759 -19.63 1.23 12.66
C VAL A 759 -20.74 0.41 13.30
N THR A 760 -20.36 -0.72 13.89
CA THR A 760 -21.25 -1.60 14.67
C THR A 760 -20.93 -1.54 16.16
N PHE A 761 -21.95 -1.54 17.00
CA PHE A 761 -21.86 -1.67 18.46
C PHE A 761 -22.78 -2.79 18.94
N GLU A 762 -22.45 -3.37 20.10
CA GLU A 762 -23.42 -4.11 20.92
C GLU A 762 -24.42 -3.11 21.53
N GLY A 763 -25.68 -3.49 21.61
CA GLY A 763 -26.84 -2.72 22.05
C GLY A 763 -27.38 -3.10 23.43
N ASP A 764 -26.82 -4.12 24.08
CA ASP A 764 -26.97 -4.41 25.52
C ASP A 764 -26.49 -3.25 26.41
#